data_AF-A0A4U0PMQ5-F1
#
_entry.id   AF-A0A4U0PMQ5-F1
#
_cell.length_a   1.000
_cell.length_b   1.000
_cell.length_c   1.000
_cell.angle_alpha   90.00
_cell.angle_beta   90.00
_cell.angle_gamma   90.00
#
_symmetry.space_group_name_H-M   'P 1'
#
loop_
_entity.id
_entity.type
_entity.pdbx_description
1 polymer ?
#
loop_
_entity_poly.entity_id
_entity_poly.type
_entity_poly.pdbx_seq_one_letter_code
_entity_poly.pdbx_strand_id
1 'polypeptide(L)'
;TQQARDLARAAADKARQAAAPKAAPPTLDAGYNALKTYLMLAQQQRMEQAHLSDQLPRYWRPYLEERRGERSIDEVNALAERVVAFYVSQLTAPDLPLIKNQDRVVADARDTLRGSLTRLSAKERVYNELKARANTRFAPLSVSRILSGKDGNVIAGSAMVPGAFTREAWDKYMSQAIDEASRGEIKSDDWVLASSIQDNLGKDADVDKNRAELEALYRGDYADAWKKFLQGVAIADQAGLAQAAEATGRLADKQSSPIKLLLVRAAYETSWDNPSELHNKLESAKKSVIDKTTEFLKGDSEAPQAAQGQFGPLGMQFATLAVVAGKNNQESALMTGYLEQLGKLKGKLTQLAANDDPATASRQLMQATLGGSGSEFADTLQYVDNTMLGSADATSRDILRPILVRPLLQSYATLLTPVETDLNQAWQREVYGQWRTLAAKYPFSDSQNEAPMSEIARFVKPNEGTLDKFVDKYLDGLVLKRGGQLVPRSWGNQGVRFNPAFLAGAGRLSSLGGNLMQEGDNSRFELQPVPTPGLSEITLEIDGQTLRYRNGPQPWQSFSWPGNGGAQGARIQVVAFNGASSVVANQPGRMGFMRLISQARVSDADANAGQLEWRLKSGADGDAVKMNFRMVSGVNPLQLSGLRRLGLPERITQ
;
A
#
# COMPACT_ATOMS: atom_id res chain seq x y z
N THR A 1 -15.74 -44.15 7.60
CA THR A 1 -16.43 -44.38 8.89
C THR A 1 -16.61 -43.06 9.62
N GLN A 2 -17.67 -42.92 10.41
CA GLN A 2 -17.96 -41.72 11.21
C GLN A 2 -16.77 -41.34 12.11
N GLN A 3 -16.11 -42.36 12.66
CA GLN A 3 -14.84 -42.29 13.38
C GLN A 3 -13.70 -41.57 12.63
N ALA A 4 -13.58 -41.76 11.30
CA ALA A 4 -12.55 -41.09 10.50
C ALA A 4 -12.87 -39.60 10.27
N ARG A 5 -14.15 -39.23 10.22
CA ARG A 5 -14.58 -37.82 10.14
C ARG A 5 -14.37 -37.12 11.48
N ASP A 6 -14.62 -37.79 12.59
CA ASP A 6 -14.40 -37.24 13.94
C ASP A 6 -12.91 -37.06 14.24
N LEU A 7 -12.07 -38.01 13.81
CA LEU A 7 -10.61 -37.88 13.89
C LEU A 7 -10.07 -36.75 13.00
N ALA A 8 -10.62 -36.58 11.79
CA ALA A 8 -10.25 -35.47 10.91
C ALA A 8 -10.69 -34.10 11.48
N ARG A 9 -11.85 -34.05 12.16
CA ARG A 9 -12.34 -32.84 12.84
C ARG A 9 -11.48 -32.49 14.05
N ALA A 10 -11.14 -33.47 14.88
CA ALA A 10 -10.25 -33.29 16.02
C ALA A 10 -8.82 -32.89 15.60
N ALA A 11 -8.33 -33.42 14.47
CA ALA A 11 -7.05 -33.02 13.90
C ALA A 11 -7.08 -31.60 13.33
N ALA A 12 -8.20 -31.21 12.69
CA ALA A 12 -8.41 -29.85 12.19
C ALA A 12 -8.55 -28.82 13.32
N ASP A 13 -9.19 -29.19 14.43
CA ASP A 13 -9.30 -28.33 15.63
C ASP A 13 -7.96 -28.20 16.37
N LYS A 14 -7.16 -29.27 16.44
CA LYS A 14 -5.77 -29.20 16.93
C LYS A 14 -4.88 -28.35 16.02
N ALA A 15 -5.04 -28.47 14.70
CA ALA A 15 -4.29 -27.66 13.73
C ALA A 15 -4.71 -26.19 13.78
N ARG A 16 -6.00 -25.87 14.03
CA ARG A 16 -6.48 -24.50 14.26
C ARG A 16 -6.00 -23.92 15.58
N GLN A 17 -5.93 -24.70 16.66
CA GLN A 17 -5.36 -24.26 17.94
C GLN A 17 -3.83 -24.06 17.87
N ALA A 18 -3.13 -24.82 17.01
CA ALA A 18 -1.70 -24.67 16.77
C ALA A 18 -1.35 -23.56 15.77
N ALA A 19 -2.27 -23.20 14.86
CA ALA A 19 -2.11 -22.17 13.84
C ALA A 19 -2.79 -20.83 14.19
N ALA A 20 -3.50 -20.74 15.33
CA ALA A 20 -3.87 -19.45 15.88
C ALA A 20 -2.56 -18.67 16.13
N PRO A 21 -2.42 -17.44 15.62
CA PRO A 21 -1.29 -16.61 16.02
C PRO A 21 -1.29 -16.60 17.54
N LYS A 22 -0.22 -17.06 18.19
CA LYS A 22 -0.05 -16.85 19.62
C LYS A 22 -0.18 -15.35 19.80
N ALA A 23 -1.33 -14.90 20.30
CA ALA A 23 -1.56 -13.52 20.60
C ALA A 23 -0.36 -13.10 21.46
N ALA A 24 0.31 -12.01 21.07
CA ALA A 24 1.36 -11.44 21.90
C ALA A 24 0.80 -11.36 23.33
N PRO A 25 1.58 -11.74 24.36
CA PRO A 25 1.10 -11.70 25.73
C PRO A 25 0.44 -10.34 25.96
N PRO A 26 -0.81 -10.31 26.48
CA PRO A 26 -1.52 -9.05 26.64
C PRO A 26 -0.62 -8.09 27.42
N THR A 27 -0.54 -6.84 26.96
CA THR A 27 0.17 -5.81 27.74
C THR A 27 -0.41 -5.78 29.15
N LEU A 28 0.40 -5.38 30.12
CA LEU A 28 -0.01 -5.36 31.52
C LEU A 28 -1.34 -4.62 31.73
N ASP A 29 -1.54 -3.53 30.99
CA ASP A 29 -2.81 -2.78 30.93
C ASP A 29 -3.98 -3.59 30.37
N ALA A 30 -3.77 -4.35 29.28
CA ALA A 30 -4.83 -5.17 28.69
C ALA A 30 -5.24 -6.31 29.65
N GLY A 31 -4.25 -6.98 30.28
CA GLY A 31 -4.51 -8.02 31.27
C GLY A 31 -5.22 -7.48 32.52
N TYR A 32 -4.80 -6.31 33.01
CA TYR A 32 -5.45 -5.64 34.13
C TYR A 32 -6.90 -5.25 33.82
N ASN A 33 -7.15 -4.62 32.67
CA ASN A 33 -8.49 -4.23 32.26
C ASN A 33 -9.40 -5.45 32.01
N ALA A 34 -8.85 -6.56 31.49
CA ALA A 34 -9.57 -7.83 31.37
C ALA A 34 -10.02 -8.36 32.74
N LEU A 35 -9.10 -8.41 33.71
CA LEU A 35 -9.41 -8.87 35.07
C LEU A 35 -10.43 -7.95 35.75
N LYS A 36 -10.25 -6.63 35.64
CA LYS A 36 -11.19 -5.63 36.17
C LYS A 36 -12.59 -5.82 35.58
N THR A 37 -12.69 -5.94 34.26
CA THR A 37 -13.96 -6.21 33.56
C THR A 37 -14.59 -7.50 34.08
N TYR A 38 -13.80 -8.57 34.20
CA TYR A 38 -14.30 -9.86 34.67
C TYR A 38 -14.85 -9.76 36.10
N LEU A 39 -14.16 -9.08 37.02
CA LEU A 39 -14.60 -8.89 38.41
C LEU A 39 -15.86 -8.02 38.53
N MET A 40 -15.99 -6.98 37.70
CA MET A 40 -17.19 -6.13 37.67
C MET A 40 -18.45 -6.92 37.34
N LEU A 41 -18.36 -7.91 36.46
CA LEU A 41 -19.51 -8.71 36.04
C LEU A 41 -20.14 -9.51 37.20
N ALA A 42 -19.39 -9.80 38.28
CA ALA A 42 -19.93 -10.40 39.51
C ALA A 42 -20.33 -9.40 40.59
N GLN A 43 -19.87 -8.14 40.52
CA GLN A 43 -19.97 -7.20 41.63
C GLN A 43 -20.65 -5.90 41.18
N GLN A 44 -21.98 -5.84 41.32
CA GLN A 44 -22.78 -4.69 40.89
C GLN A 44 -22.26 -3.35 41.45
N GLN A 45 -21.86 -3.33 42.73
CA GLN A 45 -21.34 -2.13 43.40
C GLN A 45 -20.04 -1.60 42.80
N ARG A 46 -19.33 -2.42 42.02
CA ARG A 46 -18.07 -2.07 41.34
C ARG A 46 -18.25 -1.84 39.84
N MET A 47 -19.46 -2.00 39.29
CA MET A 47 -19.70 -1.83 37.86
C MET A 47 -19.61 -0.35 37.47
N GLU A 48 -18.73 -0.06 36.52
CA GLU A 48 -18.52 1.29 35.98
C GLU A 48 -18.99 1.33 34.53
N GLN A 49 -20.00 2.16 34.25
CA GLN A 49 -20.65 2.25 32.93
C GLN A 49 -19.63 2.55 31.82
N ALA A 50 -18.78 3.56 32.01
CA ALA A 50 -17.77 3.95 31.02
C ALA A 50 -16.75 2.83 30.75
N HIS A 51 -16.32 2.11 31.79
CA HIS A 51 -15.37 1.00 31.64
C HIS A 51 -16.00 -0.18 30.90
N LEU A 52 -17.20 -0.60 31.28
CA LEU A 52 -17.89 -1.72 30.63
C LEU A 52 -18.28 -1.40 29.19
N SER A 53 -18.72 -0.16 28.90
CA SER A 53 -18.97 0.30 27.54
C SER A 53 -17.75 0.23 26.63
N ASP A 54 -16.54 0.46 27.16
CA ASP A 54 -15.29 0.36 26.39
C ASP A 54 -14.77 -1.07 26.30
N GLN A 55 -14.71 -1.78 27.43
CA GLN A 55 -14.00 -3.05 27.52
C GLN A 55 -14.80 -4.21 26.96
N LEU A 56 -16.13 -4.25 27.13
CA LEU A 56 -16.96 -5.32 26.57
C LEU A 56 -16.72 -5.46 25.06
N PRO A 57 -16.89 -4.40 24.20
CA PRO A 57 -16.40 -4.28 22.80
C PRO A 57 -15.18 -5.10 22.41
N ARG A 58 -14.14 -5.08 23.23
CA ARG A 58 -12.85 -5.62 22.86
C ARG A 58 -12.77 -7.15 22.94
N TYR A 59 -13.62 -7.78 23.75
CA TYR A 59 -13.56 -9.23 23.99
C TYR A 59 -14.60 -10.03 23.20
N TRP A 60 -15.86 -9.58 23.21
CA TRP A 60 -16.93 -10.23 22.45
C TRP A 60 -16.88 -10.00 20.93
N ARG A 61 -16.34 -8.90 20.38
CA ARG A 61 -16.30 -8.69 18.92
C ARG A 61 -15.47 -9.76 18.22
N PRO A 62 -14.21 -10.04 18.63
CA PRO A 62 -13.46 -11.16 18.07
C PRO A 62 -14.18 -12.51 18.28
N TYR A 63 -14.79 -12.72 19.45
CA TYR A 63 -15.53 -13.94 19.75
C TYR A 63 -16.75 -14.15 18.82
N LEU A 64 -17.50 -13.07 18.55
CA LEU A 64 -18.65 -13.08 17.65
C LEU A 64 -18.22 -13.18 16.19
N GLU A 65 -17.13 -12.52 15.79
CA GLU A 65 -16.52 -12.67 14.47
C GLU A 65 -16.19 -14.13 14.19
N GLU A 66 -15.57 -14.83 15.13
CA GLU A 66 -15.23 -16.25 15.01
C GLU A 66 -16.45 -17.17 15.00
N ARG A 67 -17.60 -16.74 15.54
CA ARG A 67 -18.78 -17.58 15.78
C ARG A 67 -20.07 -17.08 15.10
N ARG A 68 -19.96 -16.16 14.14
CA ARG A 68 -21.09 -15.49 13.46
C ARG A 68 -21.97 -16.41 12.58
N GLY A 69 -21.50 -17.62 12.30
CA GLY A 69 -22.19 -18.53 11.37
C GLY A 69 -22.28 -17.92 9.97
N GLU A 70 -23.48 -17.96 9.37
CA GLU A 70 -23.75 -17.45 8.02
C GLU A 70 -24.11 -15.95 7.97
N ARG A 71 -24.25 -15.28 9.12
CA ARG A 71 -24.63 -13.85 9.17
C ARG A 71 -23.45 -12.94 8.83
N SER A 72 -23.75 -11.77 8.26
CA SER A 72 -22.74 -10.75 8.00
C SER A 72 -22.20 -10.17 9.31
N ILE A 73 -20.96 -9.70 9.27
CA ILE A 73 -20.33 -9.13 10.46
C ILE A 73 -21.02 -7.83 10.91
N ASP A 74 -21.52 -7.03 9.95
CA ASP A 74 -22.20 -5.77 10.24
C ASP A 74 -23.53 -6.01 10.97
N GLU A 75 -24.29 -7.04 10.57
CA GLU A 75 -25.54 -7.40 11.24
C GLU A 75 -25.30 -7.90 12.66
N VAL A 76 -24.32 -8.79 12.83
CA VAL A 76 -23.95 -9.34 14.14
C VAL A 76 -23.44 -8.23 15.06
N ASN A 77 -22.55 -7.34 14.58
CA ASN A 77 -22.02 -6.24 15.37
C ASN A 77 -23.10 -5.22 15.75
N ALA A 78 -24.03 -4.88 14.85
CA ALA A 78 -25.10 -3.94 15.17
C ALA A 78 -26.07 -4.49 16.24
N LEU A 79 -26.43 -5.78 16.14
CA LEU A 79 -27.27 -6.44 17.15
C LEU A 79 -26.55 -6.56 18.49
N ALA A 80 -25.31 -6.99 18.43
CA ALA A 80 -24.41 -7.07 19.55
C ALA A 80 -24.40 -5.71 20.26
N GLU A 81 -23.98 -4.63 19.59
CA GLU A 81 -23.84 -3.28 20.18
C GLU A 81 -25.09 -2.82 20.91
N ARG A 82 -26.28 -3.10 20.39
CA ARG A 82 -27.55 -2.80 21.06
C ARG A 82 -27.71 -3.57 22.38
N VAL A 83 -27.34 -4.84 22.42
CA VAL A 83 -27.41 -5.67 23.63
C VAL A 83 -26.44 -5.17 24.70
N VAL A 84 -25.20 -4.84 24.34
CA VAL A 84 -24.24 -4.28 25.31
C VAL A 84 -24.65 -2.88 25.76
N ALA A 85 -25.09 -2.02 24.84
CA ALA A 85 -25.61 -0.70 25.22
C ALA A 85 -26.80 -0.82 26.18
N PHE A 86 -27.71 -1.77 25.93
CA PHE A 86 -28.82 -2.07 26.83
C PHE A 86 -28.31 -2.56 28.19
N TYR A 87 -27.47 -3.59 28.24
CA TYR A 87 -26.89 -4.12 29.49
C TYR A 87 -26.20 -3.02 30.30
N VAL A 88 -25.37 -2.21 29.66
CA VAL A 88 -24.62 -1.13 30.31
C VAL A 88 -25.53 0.03 30.74
N SER A 89 -26.70 0.23 30.11
CA SER A 89 -27.71 1.18 30.58
C SER A 89 -28.44 0.73 31.85
N GLN A 90 -28.46 -0.58 32.14
CA GLN A 90 -29.23 -1.19 33.22
C GLN A 90 -28.37 -1.53 34.45
N LEU A 91 -27.12 -1.05 34.54
CA LEU A 91 -26.19 -1.46 35.60
C LEU A 91 -26.70 -1.18 37.03
N THR A 92 -27.60 -0.21 37.20
CA THR A 92 -28.21 0.14 38.49
C THR A 92 -29.51 -0.62 38.78
N ALA A 93 -30.00 -1.45 37.87
CA ALA A 93 -31.22 -2.22 38.04
C ALA A 93 -31.04 -3.28 39.14
N PRO A 94 -31.98 -3.42 40.09
CA PRO A 94 -31.83 -4.35 41.22
C PRO A 94 -31.82 -5.82 40.81
N ASP A 95 -32.34 -6.15 39.63
CA ASP A 95 -32.44 -7.48 39.04
C ASP A 95 -31.36 -7.76 37.97
N LEU A 96 -30.30 -6.94 37.91
CA LEU A 96 -29.23 -7.12 36.94
C LEU A 96 -28.59 -8.51 37.06
N PRO A 97 -28.51 -9.30 35.97
CA PRO A 97 -27.88 -10.61 36.00
C PRO A 97 -26.37 -10.45 36.18
N LEU A 98 -25.86 -10.95 37.30
CA LEU A 98 -24.43 -10.99 37.63
C LEU A 98 -23.80 -12.31 37.15
N ILE A 99 -22.61 -12.23 36.58
CA ILE A 99 -21.85 -13.38 36.10
C ILE A 99 -20.90 -13.81 37.20
N LYS A 100 -21.08 -15.03 37.71
CA LYS A 100 -20.20 -15.58 38.74
C LYS A 100 -18.78 -15.79 38.19
N ASN A 101 -17.80 -15.16 38.84
CA ASN A 101 -16.39 -15.35 38.50
C ASN A 101 -15.90 -16.75 38.89
N GLN A 102 -14.95 -17.27 38.12
CA GLN A 102 -14.20 -18.47 38.47
C GLN A 102 -13.01 -18.08 39.36
N ASP A 103 -13.03 -18.53 40.61
CA ASP A 103 -12.02 -18.14 41.62
C ASP A 103 -10.59 -18.46 41.17
N ARG A 104 -10.38 -19.61 40.52
CA ARG A 104 -9.08 -20.01 39.99
C ARG A 104 -8.57 -19.07 38.90
N VAL A 105 -9.44 -18.67 37.97
CA VAL A 105 -9.06 -17.73 36.89
C VAL A 105 -8.71 -16.36 37.48
N VAL A 106 -9.46 -15.91 38.49
CA VAL A 106 -9.17 -14.67 39.20
C VAL A 106 -7.82 -14.77 39.94
N ALA A 107 -7.57 -15.87 40.65
CA ALA A 107 -6.31 -16.09 41.36
C ALA A 107 -5.11 -16.13 40.40
N ASP A 108 -5.19 -16.95 39.35
CA ASP A 108 -4.13 -17.11 38.35
C ASP A 108 -3.84 -15.78 37.62
N ALA A 109 -4.89 -15.02 37.27
CA ALA A 109 -4.75 -13.70 36.67
C ALA A 109 -4.10 -12.70 37.62
N ARG A 110 -4.50 -12.68 38.90
CA ARG A 110 -3.89 -11.84 39.93
C ARG A 110 -2.42 -12.19 40.14
N ASP A 111 -2.07 -13.47 40.22
CA ASP A 111 -0.67 -13.91 40.38
C ASP A 111 0.18 -13.54 39.16
N THR A 112 -0.34 -13.74 37.95
CA THR A 112 0.34 -13.39 36.69
C THR A 112 0.57 -11.88 36.56
N LEU A 113 -0.45 -11.08 36.88
CA LEU A 113 -0.36 -9.62 36.85
C LEU A 113 0.58 -9.11 37.96
N ARG A 114 0.49 -9.64 39.18
CA ARG A 114 1.40 -9.31 40.29
C ARG A 114 2.86 -9.67 39.94
N GLY A 115 3.11 -10.84 39.36
CA GLY A 115 4.45 -11.26 38.92
C GLY A 115 5.01 -10.44 37.74
N SER A 116 4.13 -9.80 36.97
CA SER A 116 4.53 -8.84 35.93
C SER A 116 4.82 -7.46 36.52
N LEU A 117 4.06 -7.05 37.55
CA LEU A 117 4.28 -5.83 38.32
C LEU A 117 5.57 -5.87 39.15
N THR A 118 6.00 -7.02 39.66
CA THR A 118 7.29 -7.14 40.40
C THR A 118 8.52 -6.88 39.55
N ARG A 119 8.40 -6.88 38.22
CA ARG A 119 9.47 -6.47 37.29
C ARG A 119 9.47 -4.97 37.00
N LEU A 120 8.41 -4.27 37.39
CA LEU A 120 8.29 -2.83 37.25
C LEU A 120 8.82 -2.12 38.50
N SER A 121 9.43 -0.97 38.28
CA SER A 121 9.79 -0.05 39.36
C SER A 121 8.54 0.37 40.15
N ALA A 122 8.72 0.78 41.41
CA ALA A 122 7.63 1.33 42.23
C ALA A 122 6.92 2.50 41.51
N LYS A 123 7.68 3.31 40.76
CA LYS A 123 7.19 4.43 39.95
C LYS A 123 6.24 3.98 38.84
N GLU A 124 6.63 2.98 38.07
CA GLU A 124 5.81 2.42 36.99
C GLU A 124 4.55 1.73 37.52
N ARG A 125 4.63 1.08 38.69
CA ARG A 125 3.46 0.47 39.35
C ARG A 125 2.44 1.53 39.75
N VAL A 126 2.87 2.57 40.46
CA VAL A 126 2.02 3.71 40.87
C VAL A 126 1.43 4.41 39.64
N TYR A 127 2.25 4.68 38.62
CA TYR A 127 1.79 5.28 37.37
C TYR A 127 0.69 4.46 36.68
N ASN A 128 0.90 3.15 36.51
CA ASN A 128 -0.08 2.27 35.86
C ASN A 128 -1.40 2.19 36.64
N GLU A 129 -1.35 2.27 37.97
CA GLU A 129 -2.53 2.31 38.80
C GLU A 129 -3.34 3.60 38.60
N LEU A 130 -2.67 4.76 38.63
CA LEU A 130 -3.29 6.05 38.34
C LEU A 130 -3.92 6.04 36.95
N LYS A 131 -3.20 5.55 35.94
CA LYS A 131 -3.69 5.38 34.57
C LYS A 131 -4.94 4.51 34.52
N ALA A 132 -4.95 3.37 35.21
CA ALA A 132 -6.09 2.46 35.24
C ALA A 132 -7.33 3.11 35.86
N ARG A 133 -7.18 3.82 36.98
CA ARG A 133 -8.26 4.59 37.63
C ARG A 133 -8.77 5.72 36.75
N ALA A 134 -7.89 6.43 36.05
CA ALA A 134 -8.27 7.48 35.12
C ALA A 134 -9.11 6.92 33.96
N ASN A 135 -8.68 5.79 33.36
CA ASN A 135 -9.40 5.14 32.27
C ASN A 135 -10.81 4.65 32.65
N THR A 136 -11.14 4.60 33.94
CA THR A 136 -12.46 4.19 34.37
C THR A 136 -13.37 5.33 34.77
N ARG A 137 -12.78 6.47 35.14
CA ARG A 137 -13.50 7.71 35.42
C ARG A 137 -13.81 8.50 34.15
N PHE A 138 -12.94 8.41 33.14
CA PHE A 138 -13.05 9.20 31.91
C PHE A 138 -13.28 8.30 30.71
N ALA A 139 -14.23 8.69 29.86
CA ALA A 139 -14.58 7.92 28.67
C ALA A 139 -13.60 8.20 27.51
N PRO A 140 -13.26 7.20 26.67
CA PRO A 140 -12.32 7.36 25.58
C PRO A 140 -12.82 8.31 24.47
N LEU A 141 -11.89 8.93 23.74
CA LEU A 141 -12.20 9.80 22.60
C LEU A 141 -11.96 9.08 21.28
N SER A 142 -13.02 8.92 20.48
CA SER A 142 -12.98 8.43 19.11
C SER A 142 -13.18 9.56 18.09
N VAL A 143 -12.86 9.32 16.82
CA VAL A 143 -13.19 10.24 15.71
C VAL A 143 -14.68 10.57 15.70
N SER A 144 -15.54 9.55 15.81
CA SER A 144 -17.00 9.75 15.84
C SER A 144 -17.44 10.62 17.02
N ARG A 145 -16.83 10.48 18.20
CA ARG A 145 -17.17 11.30 19.37
C ARG A 145 -16.74 12.76 19.20
N ILE A 146 -15.55 13.00 18.65
CA ILE A 146 -15.07 14.36 18.36
C ILE A 146 -15.97 15.04 17.31
N LEU A 147 -16.38 14.30 16.28
CA LEU A 147 -17.29 14.79 15.24
C LEU A 147 -18.78 14.73 15.62
N SER A 148 -19.11 14.36 16.87
CA SER A 148 -20.49 14.25 17.36
C SER A 148 -21.39 13.34 16.49
N GLY A 149 -20.83 12.25 15.96
CA GLY A 149 -21.51 11.29 15.10
C GLY A 149 -21.72 11.74 13.65
N LYS A 150 -21.27 12.94 13.27
CA LYS A 150 -21.34 13.45 11.90
C LYS A 150 -20.20 12.91 11.05
N ASP A 151 -20.39 12.93 9.73
CA ASP A 151 -19.33 12.69 8.72
C ASP A 151 -18.68 11.30 8.73
N GLY A 152 -19.34 10.32 9.34
CA GLY A 152 -18.87 8.93 9.39
C GLY A 152 -18.78 8.24 8.02
N ASN A 153 -19.42 8.82 6.98
CA ASN A 153 -19.29 8.39 5.59
C ASN A 153 -18.05 8.97 4.88
N VAL A 154 -17.35 9.95 5.48
CA VAL A 154 -16.18 10.62 4.90
C VAL A 154 -14.91 10.34 5.70
N ILE A 155 -14.99 10.36 7.04
CA ILE A 155 -13.86 10.10 7.93
C ILE A 155 -14.19 9.01 8.93
N ALA A 156 -13.27 8.07 9.09
CA ALA A 156 -13.30 7.02 10.11
C ALA A 156 -12.03 7.04 10.97
N GLY A 157 -12.09 6.42 12.15
CA GLY A 157 -10.93 6.24 13.02
C GLY A 157 -10.70 4.76 13.32
N SER A 158 -9.48 4.28 13.11
CA SER A 158 -9.06 2.91 13.48
C SER A 158 -8.55 2.79 14.92
N ALA A 159 -8.33 3.93 15.58
CA ALA A 159 -7.88 4.03 16.95
C ALA A 159 -8.69 5.07 17.73
N MET A 160 -8.63 4.97 19.05
CA MET A 160 -9.23 5.94 19.97
C MET A 160 -8.22 6.28 21.06
N VAL A 161 -8.35 7.47 21.64
CA VAL A 161 -7.54 7.92 22.76
C VAL A 161 -8.18 7.40 24.06
N PRO A 162 -7.47 6.60 24.88
CA PRO A 162 -7.94 6.19 26.20
C PRO A 162 -8.34 7.40 27.05
N GLY A 163 -9.37 7.25 27.89
CA GLY A 163 -9.89 8.36 28.70
C GLY A 163 -8.85 8.98 29.62
N ALA A 164 -7.88 8.20 30.08
CA ALA A 164 -6.75 8.67 30.89
C ALA A 164 -5.90 9.74 30.19
N PHE A 165 -5.84 9.75 28.86
CA PHE A 165 -5.02 10.65 28.06
C PHE A 165 -5.84 11.78 27.43
N THR A 166 -6.80 12.28 28.18
CA THR A 166 -7.62 13.44 27.81
C THR A 166 -7.28 14.60 28.73
N ARG A 167 -7.47 15.83 28.25
CA ARG A 167 -7.28 17.05 29.03
C ARG A 167 -8.25 17.11 30.22
N GLU A 168 -9.46 16.58 30.04
CA GLU A 168 -10.41 16.42 31.15
C GLU A 168 -9.84 15.52 32.27
N ALA A 169 -9.22 14.40 31.91
CA ALA A 169 -8.59 13.50 32.88
C ALA A 169 -7.39 14.14 33.57
N TRP A 170 -6.58 14.92 32.83
CA TRP A 170 -5.49 15.70 33.42
C TRP A 170 -6.00 16.71 34.45
N ASP A 171 -6.98 17.52 34.06
CA ASP A 171 -7.50 18.64 34.85
C ASP A 171 -8.26 18.19 36.10
N LYS A 172 -9.03 17.09 36.01
CA LYS A 172 -9.92 16.65 37.09
C LYS A 172 -9.35 15.56 37.99
N TYR A 173 -8.27 14.88 37.59
CA TYR A 173 -7.78 13.72 38.33
C TYR A 173 -6.27 13.55 38.28
N MET A 174 -5.66 13.43 37.09
CA MET A 174 -4.29 12.94 36.96
C MET A 174 -3.27 13.90 37.59
N SER A 175 -3.45 15.21 37.42
CA SER A 175 -2.57 16.22 38.01
C SER A 175 -2.52 16.11 39.55
N GLN A 176 -3.68 16.05 40.21
CA GLN A 176 -3.76 15.88 41.66
C GLN A 176 -3.30 14.48 42.11
N ALA A 177 -3.65 13.44 41.36
CA ALA A 177 -3.29 12.08 41.74
C ALA A 177 -1.77 11.83 41.63
N ILE A 178 -1.08 12.46 40.67
CA ILE A 178 0.39 12.44 40.59
C ILE A 178 1.02 13.24 41.75
N ASP A 179 0.43 14.38 42.13
CA ASP A 179 0.85 15.16 43.30
C ASP A 179 0.79 14.30 44.59
N GLU A 180 -0.35 13.69 44.87
CA GLU A 180 -0.57 12.81 46.03
C GLU A 180 0.36 11.57 46.00
N ALA A 181 0.53 10.96 44.82
CA ALA A 181 1.46 9.85 44.60
C ALA A 181 2.90 10.22 44.94
N SER A 182 3.35 11.41 44.52
CA SER A 182 4.72 11.89 44.73
C SER A 182 5.06 12.09 46.21
N ARG A 183 4.06 12.41 47.04
CA ARG A 183 4.18 12.55 48.50
C ARG A 183 4.10 11.22 49.25
N GLY A 184 3.81 10.12 48.55
CA GLY A 184 3.59 8.80 49.17
C GLY A 184 2.25 8.68 49.91
N GLU A 185 1.29 9.57 49.62
CA GLU A 185 -0.02 9.62 50.30
C GLU A 185 -1.04 8.63 49.74
N ILE A 186 -0.73 7.95 48.63
CA ILE A 186 -1.60 6.92 48.05
C ILE A 186 -1.46 5.62 48.84
N LYS A 187 -2.33 5.44 49.84
CA LYS A 187 -2.73 4.11 50.30
C LYS A 187 -3.84 3.61 49.41
N SER A 188 -3.49 2.81 48.42
CA SER A 188 -4.47 2.14 47.57
C SER A 188 -4.61 0.67 47.93
N ASP A 189 -5.81 0.30 48.36
CA ASP A 189 -6.26 -1.07 48.25
C ASP A 189 -6.73 -1.29 46.80
N ASP A 190 -5.84 -1.80 45.95
CA ASP A 190 -6.24 -2.22 44.61
C ASP A 190 -7.12 -3.48 44.73
N TRP A 191 -8.42 -3.26 44.71
CA TRP A 191 -9.43 -4.30 44.80
C TRP A 191 -9.38 -5.29 43.61
N VAL A 192 -8.83 -4.88 42.46
CA VAL A 192 -8.70 -5.74 41.27
C VAL A 192 -7.60 -6.76 41.51
N LEU A 193 -6.43 -6.32 41.99
CA LEU A 193 -5.30 -7.21 42.28
C LEU A 193 -5.33 -7.83 43.68
N ALA A 194 -6.23 -7.37 44.56
CA ALA A 194 -6.32 -7.76 45.97
C ALA A 194 -4.97 -7.62 46.69
N SER A 195 -4.27 -6.50 46.43
CA SER A 195 -2.98 -6.17 47.02
C SER A 195 -3.00 -4.73 47.50
N SER A 196 -2.56 -4.49 48.73
CA SER A 196 -2.18 -3.16 49.17
C SER A 196 -0.74 -2.92 48.70
N ILE A 197 -0.58 -2.11 47.66
CA ILE A 197 0.76 -1.75 47.20
C ILE A 197 1.26 -0.65 48.15
N GLN A 198 2.00 -1.02 49.20
CA GLN A 198 2.81 -0.07 49.97
C GLN A 198 4.06 0.32 49.18
N ASP A 199 3.89 0.95 48.03
CA ASP A 199 5.01 1.52 47.27
C ASP A 199 5.27 2.95 47.77
N ASN A 200 6.09 3.04 48.81
CA ASN A 200 6.49 4.31 49.41
C ASN A 200 7.47 5.06 48.50
N LEU A 201 6.96 5.73 47.46
CA LEU A 201 7.72 6.74 46.71
C LEU A 201 8.29 7.84 47.64
N GLY A 202 7.60 8.12 48.75
CA GLY A 202 8.03 9.11 49.76
C GLY A 202 9.24 8.73 50.64
N LYS A 203 9.91 7.59 50.39
CA LYS A 203 11.21 7.29 51.06
C LYS A 203 12.41 7.93 50.36
N ASP A 204 12.30 8.21 49.06
CA ASP A 204 13.26 9.03 48.35
C ASP A 204 12.96 10.49 48.73
N ALA A 205 13.88 11.18 49.39
CA ALA A 205 13.67 12.50 50.02
C ALA A 205 13.38 13.67 49.05
N ASP A 206 12.95 13.40 47.82
CA ASP A 206 12.74 14.36 46.74
C ASP A 206 11.39 14.12 46.04
N VAL A 207 10.34 14.70 46.63
CA VAL A 207 8.95 14.70 46.12
C VAL A 207 8.88 15.31 44.72
N ASP A 208 9.66 16.36 44.46
CA ASP A 208 9.67 17.07 43.19
C ASP A 208 10.24 16.20 42.07
N LYS A 209 11.31 15.46 42.34
CA LYS A 209 11.85 14.47 41.41
C LYS A 209 10.84 13.36 41.09
N ASN A 210 10.17 12.81 42.11
CA ASN A 210 9.17 11.76 41.90
C ASN A 210 7.98 12.25 41.07
N ARG A 211 7.50 13.46 41.33
CA ARG A 211 6.47 14.12 40.51
C ARG A 211 6.93 14.28 39.06
N ALA A 212 8.11 14.87 38.85
CA ALA A 212 8.63 15.15 37.52
C ALA A 212 8.77 13.88 36.67
N GLU A 213 9.21 12.77 37.28
CA GLU A 213 9.32 11.48 36.61
C GLU A 213 7.96 10.83 36.29
N LEU A 214 7.00 10.87 37.23
CA LEU A 214 5.63 10.39 36.97
C LEU A 214 4.94 11.20 35.87
N GLU A 215 5.11 12.52 35.88
CA GLU A 215 4.60 13.37 34.80
C GLU A 215 5.31 13.11 33.47
N ALA A 216 6.61 12.78 33.48
CA ALA A 216 7.34 12.44 32.27
C ALA A 216 6.79 11.14 31.64
N LEU A 217 6.54 10.11 32.46
CA LEU A 217 5.86 8.89 32.01
C LEU A 217 4.47 9.20 31.43
N TYR A 218 3.69 10.01 32.15
CA TYR A 218 2.36 10.41 31.70
C TYR A 218 2.39 11.17 30.37
N ARG A 219 3.28 12.16 30.21
CA ARG A 219 3.45 12.92 28.96
C ARG A 219 3.86 12.02 27.79
N GLY A 220 4.73 11.04 28.03
CA GLY A 220 5.14 10.06 27.02
C GLY A 220 3.95 9.26 26.48
N ASP A 221 3.25 8.54 27.36
CA ASP A 221 2.07 7.74 26.99
C ASP A 221 0.95 8.61 26.38
N TYR A 222 0.78 9.85 26.87
CA TYR A 222 -0.17 10.83 26.34
C TYR A 222 0.18 11.17 24.88
N ALA A 223 1.43 11.50 24.60
CA ALA A 223 1.89 11.80 23.25
C ALA A 223 1.67 10.61 22.31
N ASP A 224 2.01 9.39 22.74
CA ASP A 224 1.89 8.19 21.93
C ASP A 224 0.42 7.84 21.63
N ALA A 225 -0.47 8.01 22.60
CA ALA A 225 -1.91 7.82 22.40
C ALA A 225 -2.47 8.77 21.33
N TRP A 226 -2.07 10.05 21.36
CA TRP A 226 -2.52 11.05 20.38
C TRP A 226 -1.86 10.88 19.00
N LYS A 227 -0.59 10.49 18.94
CA LYS A 227 0.10 10.13 17.69
C LYS A 227 -0.63 8.99 17.00
N LYS A 228 -0.91 7.90 17.74
CA LYS A 228 -1.63 6.73 17.22
C LYS A 228 -3.04 7.09 16.76
N PHE A 229 -3.74 7.94 17.52
CA PHE A 229 -5.07 8.41 17.13
C PHE A 229 -5.05 9.16 15.81
N LEU A 230 -4.17 10.16 15.66
CA LEU A 230 -4.06 10.98 14.43
C LEU A 230 -3.64 10.13 13.21
N GLN A 231 -2.68 9.21 13.39
CA GLN A 231 -2.28 8.27 12.34
C GLN A 231 -3.40 7.28 11.97
N GLY A 232 -4.32 7.01 12.90
CA GLY A 232 -5.49 6.15 12.72
C GLY A 232 -6.68 6.82 12.02
N VAL A 233 -6.61 8.12 11.68
CA VAL A 233 -7.70 8.84 10.98
C VAL A 233 -7.70 8.48 9.49
N ALA A 234 -8.66 7.67 9.05
CA ALA A 234 -8.82 7.25 7.66
C ALA A 234 -9.88 8.08 6.93
N ILE A 235 -9.67 8.28 5.63
CA ILE A 235 -10.68 8.85 4.72
C ILE A 235 -11.33 7.68 4.00
N ALA A 236 -12.67 7.67 3.97
CA ALA A 236 -13.45 6.60 3.37
C ALA A 236 -13.18 6.49 1.85
N ASP A 237 -13.09 5.26 1.35
CA ASP A 237 -12.97 4.99 -0.08
C ASP A 237 -14.25 5.45 -0.81
N GLN A 238 -14.07 5.99 -2.02
CA GLN A 238 -15.16 6.54 -2.82
C GLN A 238 -15.31 5.72 -4.09
N ALA A 239 -16.53 5.39 -4.50
CA ALA A 239 -16.77 4.49 -5.63
C ALA A 239 -16.57 5.19 -6.99
N GLY A 240 -16.49 6.52 -7.04
CA GLY A 240 -16.29 7.27 -8.27
C GLY A 240 -16.13 8.77 -8.07
N LEU A 241 -15.93 9.49 -9.19
CA LEU A 241 -15.58 10.91 -9.20
C LEU A 241 -16.60 11.82 -8.52
N ALA A 242 -17.91 11.57 -8.70
CA ALA A 242 -18.95 12.38 -8.09
C ALA A 242 -18.93 12.27 -6.54
N GLN A 243 -18.82 11.05 -6.01
CA GLN A 243 -18.71 10.81 -4.57
C GLN A 243 -17.39 11.36 -4.01
N ALA A 244 -16.29 11.23 -4.75
CA ALA A 244 -15.01 11.85 -4.39
C ALA A 244 -15.11 13.38 -4.33
N ALA A 245 -15.85 14.00 -5.24
CA ALA A 245 -16.10 15.44 -5.21
C ALA A 245 -16.95 15.83 -3.97
N GLU A 246 -18.01 15.09 -3.65
CA GLU A 246 -18.82 15.34 -2.45
C GLU A 246 -18.02 15.19 -1.16
N ALA A 247 -17.29 14.08 -1.01
CA ALA A 247 -16.41 13.82 0.13
C ALA A 247 -15.34 14.91 0.27
N THR A 248 -14.63 15.24 -0.81
CA THR A 248 -13.63 16.33 -0.83
C THR A 248 -14.28 17.66 -0.47
N GLY A 249 -15.51 17.92 -0.94
CA GLY A 249 -16.26 19.12 -0.60
C GLY A 249 -16.63 19.22 0.87
N ARG A 250 -16.98 18.10 1.51
CA ARG A 250 -17.21 18.06 2.96
C ARG A 250 -15.94 18.36 3.74
N LEU A 251 -14.80 17.82 3.27
CA LEU A 251 -13.49 18.07 3.86
C LEU A 251 -13.00 19.51 3.66
N ALA A 252 -13.37 20.15 2.55
CA ALA A 252 -13.02 21.52 2.20
C ALA A 252 -13.88 22.59 2.90
N ASP A 253 -14.92 22.21 3.66
CA ASP A 253 -15.84 23.16 4.27
C ASP A 253 -15.14 24.08 5.28
N LYS A 254 -15.16 25.39 5.04
CA LYS A 254 -14.38 26.37 5.83
C LYS A 254 -14.80 26.45 7.30
N GLN A 255 -16.07 26.16 7.59
CA GLN A 255 -16.65 26.31 8.93
C GLN A 255 -16.60 25.00 9.72
N SER A 256 -16.93 23.89 9.08
CA SER A 256 -17.24 22.62 9.71
C SER A 256 -16.42 21.45 9.16
N SER A 257 -15.30 21.72 8.47
CA SER A 257 -14.39 20.68 7.96
C SER A 257 -14.04 19.67 9.07
N PRO A 258 -14.30 18.37 8.85
CA PRO A 258 -13.98 17.33 9.82
C PRO A 258 -12.48 17.23 10.14
N ILE A 259 -11.61 17.44 9.14
CA ILE A 259 -10.14 17.46 9.35
C ILE A 259 -9.75 18.62 10.26
N LYS A 260 -10.27 19.82 9.99
CA LYS A 260 -10.02 21.00 10.83
C LYS A 260 -10.47 20.75 12.27
N LEU A 261 -11.67 20.20 12.47
CA LEU A 261 -12.20 19.90 13.80
C LEU A 261 -11.32 18.89 14.56
N LEU A 262 -10.83 17.85 13.89
CA LEU A 262 -9.93 16.85 14.49
C LEU A 262 -8.59 17.48 14.89
N LEU A 263 -7.98 18.28 14.01
CA LEU A 263 -6.70 18.95 14.29
C LEU A 263 -6.84 19.96 15.42
N VAL A 264 -7.91 20.77 15.41
CA VAL A 264 -8.23 21.73 16.48
C VAL A 264 -8.45 21.02 17.81
N ARG A 265 -9.17 19.88 17.82
CA ARG A 265 -9.36 19.11 19.04
C ARG A 265 -8.03 18.54 19.55
N ALA A 266 -7.22 17.96 18.67
CA ALA A 266 -5.92 17.41 19.05
C ALA A 266 -4.95 18.49 19.56
N ALA A 267 -4.93 19.67 18.96
CA ALA A 267 -4.14 20.80 19.44
C ALA A 267 -4.55 21.24 20.84
N TYR A 268 -5.87 21.32 21.11
CA TYR A 268 -6.40 21.65 22.44
C TYR A 268 -6.03 20.60 23.50
N GLU A 269 -6.07 19.33 23.13
CA GLU A 269 -5.77 18.21 24.03
C GLU A 269 -4.27 18.11 24.32
N THR A 270 -3.41 18.48 23.37
CA THR A 270 -1.94 18.36 23.52
C THR A 270 -1.26 19.61 24.07
N SER A 271 -2.01 20.64 24.46
CA SER A 271 -1.46 21.91 24.97
C SER A 271 -1.52 22.09 26.49
N TRP A 272 -1.99 21.09 27.25
CA TRP A 272 -2.28 21.25 28.69
C TRP A 272 -1.06 21.56 29.57
N ASP A 273 0.16 21.25 29.11
CA ASP A 273 1.42 21.52 29.81
C ASP A 273 2.10 22.83 29.37
N ASN A 274 1.45 23.61 28.51
CA ASN A 274 1.95 24.91 28.09
C ASN A 274 1.86 25.91 29.26
N PRO A 275 2.95 26.66 29.57
CA PRO A 275 2.97 27.67 30.64
C PRO A 275 1.87 28.73 30.55
N SER A 276 1.43 29.11 29.34
CA SER A 276 0.33 30.07 29.12
C SER A 276 -1.04 29.56 29.60
N GLU A 277 -1.27 28.24 29.56
CA GLU A 277 -2.50 27.61 30.06
C GLU A 277 -2.55 27.56 31.58
N LEU A 278 -1.39 27.43 32.22
CA LEU A 278 -1.25 27.41 33.67
C LEU A 278 -1.65 28.75 34.30
N HIS A 279 -1.32 29.86 33.62
CA HIS A 279 -1.73 31.21 34.03
C HIS A 279 -3.25 31.44 33.85
N ASN A 280 -3.83 30.97 32.74
CA ASN A 280 -5.27 31.10 32.46
C ASN A 280 -6.16 30.24 33.38
N LYS A 281 -5.67 29.11 33.89
CA LYS A 281 -6.36 28.30 34.92
C LYS A 281 -6.50 29.03 36.26
N LEU A 282 -5.56 29.91 36.60
CA LEU A 282 -5.57 30.67 37.86
C LEU A 282 -6.69 31.73 37.87
N GLU A 283 -7.01 32.32 36.71
CA GLU A 283 -8.09 33.32 36.53
C GLU A 283 -9.48 32.69 36.31
N SER A 284 -9.56 31.50 35.70
CA SER A 284 -10.83 30.93 35.21
C SER A 284 -11.50 29.88 36.11
N ALA A 285 -11.04 29.72 37.35
CA ALA A 285 -11.55 28.75 38.34
C ALA A 285 -13.03 28.94 38.79
N LYS A 286 -13.88 29.65 38.03
CA LYS A 286 -15.29 29.91 38.36
C LYS A 286 -16.33 29.44 37.33
N LYS A 287 -16.00 28.75 36.23
CA LYS A 287 -17.02 28.18 35.31
C LYS A 287 -16.69 26.79 34.77
N SER A 288 -17.71 25.92 34.75
CA SER A 288 -17.66 24.50 34.37
C SER A 288 -17.22 24.26 32.92
N VAL A 289 -16.47 23.17 32.72
CA VAL A 289 -15.67 22.84 31.52
C VAL A 289 -16.51 22.24 30.37
N ILE A 290 -17.76 21.86 30.62
CA ILE A 290 -18.61 21.19 29.62
C ILE A 290 -19.17 22.19 28.60
N ASP A 291 -19.48 23.42 29.02
CA ASP A 291 -20.01 24.47 28.13
C ASP A 291 -18.95 25.04 27.19
N LYS A 292 -17.68 25.10 27.62
CA LYS A 292 -16.58 25.59 26.78
C LYS A 292 -16.35 24.73 25.53
N THR A 293 -16.63 23.43 25.57
CA THR A 293 -16.36 22.54 24.41
C THR A 293 -17.41 22.71 23.31
N THR A 294 -18.68 22.92 23.66
CA THR A 294 -19.77 23.18 22.69
C THR A 294 -19.74 24.62 22.17
N GLU A 295 -19.28 25.56 22.98
CA GLU A 295 -19.11 26.97 22.61
C GLU A 295 -17.83 27.21 21.76
N PHE A 296 -16.75 26.46 22.03
CA PHE A 296 -15.52 26.44 21.22
C PHE A 296 -15.73 25.89 19.81
N LEU A 297 -16.65 24.94 19.64
CA LEU A 297 -17.08 24.40 18.33
C LEU A 297 -18.09 25.32 17.60
N LYS A 298 -18.69 26.29 18.30
CA LYS A 298 -19.60 27.30 17.72
C LYS A 298 -18.90 28.58 17.25
N GLY A 299 -17.58 28.69 17.41
CA GLY A 299 -16.78 29.79 16.88
C GLY A 299 -16.56 30.97 17.83
N ASP A 300 -17.33 31.10 18.91
CA ASP A 300 -17.34 32.30 19.78
C ASP A 300 -16.41 32.22 21.00
N SER A 301 -15.73 31.10 21.25
CA SER A 301 -14.75 31.01 22.34
C SER A 301 -13.31 31.17 21.84
N GLU A 302 -12.60 32.13 22.44
CA GLU A 302 -11.17 32.35 22.28
C GLU A 302 -10.42 31.04 22.61
N ALA A 303 -9.69 30.51 21.62
CA ALA A 303 -8.65 29.55 21.93
C ALA A 303 -7.60 30.32 22.77
N PRO A 304 -7.14 29.77 23.90
CA PRO A 304 -6.08 30.40 24.68
C PRO A 304 -4.93 30.80 23.76
N GLN A 305 -4.63 32.09 23.74
CA GLN A 305 -3.52 32.63 22.95
C GLN A 305 -2.24 31.99 23.49
N ALA A 306 -1.53 31.26 22.61
CA ALA A 306 -0.16 30.88 22.88
C ALA A 306 0.65 32.19 22.92
N ALA A 307 0.87 32.72 24.13
CA ALA A 307 1.87 33.75 24.35
C ALA A 307 3.20 33.23 23.81
N GLN A 308 3.93 34.08 23.10
CA GLN A 308 5.14 33.75 22.34
C GLN A 308 6.01 32.66 22.98
N GLY A 309 6.02 31.48 22.36
CA GLY A 309 7.20 30.60 22.29
C GLY A 309 7.55 29.71 23.49
N GLN A 310 6.71 29.57 24.51
CA GLN A 310 6.96 28.55 25.55
C GLN A 310 5.93 27.43 25.47
N PHE A 311 6.36 26.31 24.91
CA PHE A 311 5.63 25.05 24.94
C PHE A 311 6.14 24.18 26.09
N GLY A 312 5.25 23.43 26.73
CA GLY A 312 5.66 22.35 27.61
C GLY A 312 6.28 21.19 26.82
N PRO A 313 6.91 20.19 27.48
CA PRO A 313 7.51 19.04 26.79
C PRO A 313 6.55 18.25 25.87
N LEU A 314 5.27 18.17 26.21
CA LEU A 314 4.22 17.60 25.36
C LEU A 314 3.83 18.59 24.26
N GLY A 315 3.54 19.84 24.61
CA GLY A 315 3.22 20.89 23.65
C GLY A 315 4.28 21.06 22.55
N MET A 316 5.56 20.88 22.87
CA MET A 316 6.67 20.92 21.90
C MET A 316 6.55 19.84 20.82
N GLN A 317 6.13 18.62 21.20
CA GLN A 317 5.93 17.52 20.23
C GLN A 317 4.75 17.77 19.28
N PHE A 318 3.86 18.69 19.63
CA PHE A 318 2.69 19.06 18.86
C PHE A 318 2.70 20.55 18.47
N ALA A 319 3.85 21.22 18.51
CA ALA A 319 3.95 22.65 18.24
C ALA A 319 3.49 22.98 16.81
N THR A 320 3.89 22.17 15.82
CA THR A 320 3.40 22.32 14.44
C THR A 320 1.89 22.08 14.34
N LEU A 321 1.33 21.13 15.10
CA LEU A 321 -0.11 20.91 15.12
C LEU A 321 -0.85 22.15 15.67
N ALA A 322 -0.32 22.75 16.74
CA ALA A 322 -0.87 23.98 17.31
C ALA A 322 -0.83 25.14 16.29
N VAL A 323 0.27 25.26 15.53
CA VAL A 323 0.39 26.27 14.45
C VAL A 323 -0.59 26.00 13.31
N VAL A 324 -0.79 24.75 12.91
CA VAL A 324 -1.74 24.42 11.83
C VAL A 324 -3.19 24.60 12.27
N ALA A 325 -3.50 24.30 13.53
CA ALA A 325 -4.85 24.32 14.06
C ALA A 325 -5.23 25.67 14.72
N GLY A 326 -4.26 26.57 14.88
CA GLY A 326 -4.42 27.80 15.65
C GLY A 326 -5.35 28.83 15.01
N LYS A 327 -5.86 29.73 15.86
CA LYS A 327 -6.82 30.78 15.46
C LYS A 327 -6.16 32.14 15.20
N ASN A 328 -4.85 32.30 15.40
CA ASN A 328 -4.19 33.56 15.08
C ASN A 328 -4.17 33.78 13.54
N ASN A 329 -3.98 35.03 13.09
CA ASN A 329 -4.13 35.41 11.68
C ASN A 329 -3.27 34.58 10.73
N GLN A 330 -2.07 34.16 11.16
CA GLN A 330 -1.11 33.44 10.32
C GLN A 330 -1.35 31.92 10.34
N GLU A 331 -1.72 31.36 11.49
CA GLU A 331 -2.04 29.94 11.71
C GLU A 331 -3.37 29.54 11.04
N SER A 332 -4.39 30.38 11.21
CA SER A 332 -5.69 30.23 10.56
C SER A 332 -5.56 30.32 9.03
N ALA A 333 -4.60 31.10 8.52
CA ALA A 333 -4.34 31.21 7.09
C ALA A 333 -3.78 29.92 6.47
N LEU A 334 -2.96 29.15 7.21
CA LEU A 334 -2.45 27.85 6.74
C LEU A 334 -3.60 26.86 6.52
N MET A 335 -4.45 26.70 7.52
CA MET A 335 -5.59 25.79 7.42
C MET A 335 -6.61 26.28 6.38
N THR A 336 -6.87 27.59 6.33
CA THR A 336 -7.78 28.17 5.34
C THR A 336 -7.26 27.96 3.91
N GLY A 337 -5.95 28.12 3.68
CA GLY A 337 -5.34 27.86 2.37
C GLY A 337 -5.43 26.39 1.97
N TYR A 338 -5.22 25.45 2.89
CA TYR A 338 -5.43 24.03 2.60
C TYR A 338 -6.89 23.70 2.25
N LEU A 339 -7.86 24.25 2.99
CA LEU A 339 -9.28 24.07 2.69
C LEU A 339 -9.66 24.67 1.33
N GLU A 340 -9.05 25.80 0.95
CA GLU A 340 -9.20 26.37 -0.39
C GLU A 340 -8.65 25.46 -1.48
N GLN A 341 -7.47 24.86 -1.26
CA GLN A 341 -6.88 23.89 -2.18
C GLN A 341 -7.77 22.64 -2.34
N LEU A 342 -8.32 22.11 -1.24
CA LEU A 342 -9.34 21.06 -1.32
C LEU A 342 -10.61 21.51 -2.05
N GLY A 343 -11.00 22.78 -1.90
CA GLY A 343 -12.11 23.38 -2.65
C GLY A 343 -11.86 23.42 -4.17
N LYS A 344 -10.63 23.74 -4.59
CA LYS A 344 -10.20 23.68 -5.99
C LYS A 344 -10.22 22.24 -6.50
N LEU A 345 -9.68 21.30 -5.71
CA LEU A 345 -9.72 19.88 -6.04
C LEU A 345 -11.16 19.36 -6.19
N LYS A 346 -12.07 19.72 -5.29
CA LYS A 346 -13.51 19.44 -5.42
C LYS A 346 -14.02 19.94 -6.77
N GLY A 347 -13.78 21.21 -7.10
CA GLY A 347 -14.21 21.80 -8.36
C GLY A 347 -13.71 21.02 -9.57
N LYS A 348 -12.45 20.60 -9.55
CA LYS A 348 -11.86 19.77 -10.61
C LYS A 348 -12.54 18.41 -10.73
N LEU A 349 -12.78 17.72 -9.61
CA LEU A 349 -13.46 16.42 -9.61
C LEU A 349 -14.91 16.53 -10.09
N THR A 350 -15.63 17.59 -9.70
CA THR A 350 -16.98 17.87 -10.21
C THR A 350 -16.96 18.13 -11.72
N GLN A 351 -15.99 18.91 -12.21
CA GLN A 351 -15.84 19.16 -13.65
C GLN A 351 -15.55 17.86 -14.43
N LEU A 352 -14.71 16.98 -13.89
CA LEU A 352 -14.43 15.67 -14.48
C LEU A 352 -15.66 14.77 -14.50
N ALA A 353 -16.41 14.71 -13.39
CA ALA A 353 -17.61 13.90 -13.29
C ALA A 353 -18.72 14.35 -14.26
N ALA A 354 -18.74 15.64 -14.61
CA ALA A 354 -19.69 16.23 -15.55
C ALA A 354 -19.19 16.26 -17.01
N ASN A 355 -17.98 15.76 -17.30
CA ASN A 355 -17.41 15.77 -18.64
C ASN A 355 -18.05 14.69 -19.52
N ASP A 356 -18.20 14.95 -20.82
CA ASP A 356 -18.68 13.97 -21.81
C ASP A 356 -17.69 12.80 -22.01
N ASP A 357 -16.39 13.04 -21.82
CA ASP A 357 -15.32 12.03 -21.79
C ASP A 357 -14.50 12.14 -20.49
N PRO A 358 -15.03 11.57 -19.37
CA PRO A 358 -14.38 11.66 -18.07
C PRO A 358 -13.06 10.88 -18.03
N ALA A 359 -12.86 9.88 -18.88
CA ALA A 359 -11.69 9.03 -18.84
C ALA A 359 -10.46 9.71 -19.46
N THR A 360 -10.60 10.34 -20.63
CA THR A 360 -9.52 11.15 -21.23
C THR A 360 -9.12 12.30 -20.31
N ALA A 361 -10.09 13.01 -19.76
CA ALA A 361 -9.82 14.13 -18.86
C ALA A 361 -9.17 13.66 -17.53
N SER A 362 -9.57 12.50 -17.00
CA SER A 362 -8.93 11.89 -15.83
C SER A 362 -7.49 11.49 -16.12
N ARG A 363 -7.20 10.93 -17.31
CA ARG A 363 -5.83 10.59 -17.73
C ARG A 363 -4.95 11.84 -17.77
N GLN A 364 -5.41 12.93 -18.39
CA GLN A 364 -4.65 14.17 -18.47
C GLN A 364 -4.33 14.73 -17.07
N LEU A 365 -5.30 14.71 -16.16
CA LEU A 365 -5.07 15.13 -14.77
C LEU A 365 -4.05 14.22 -14.06
N MET A 366 -4.12 12.90 -14.30
CA MET A 366 -3.17 11.93 -13.76
C MET A 366 -1.74 12.18 -14.27
N GLN A 367 -1.59 12.41 -15.58
CA GLN A 367 -0.30 12.74 -16.21
C GLN A 367 0.29 14.03 -15.64
N ALA A 368 -0.51 15.08 -15.48
CA ALA A 368 -0.08 16.33 -14.85
C ALA A 368 0.34 16.13 -13.39
N THR A 369 -0.43 15.35 -12.63
CA THR A 369 -0.11 15.01 -11.23
C THR A 369 1.22 14.26 -11.11
N LEU A 370 1.45 13.27 -11.97
CA LEU A 370 2.71 12.55 -12.04
C LEU A 370 3.86 13.44 -12.53
N GLY A 371 3.58 14.43 -13.38
CA GLY A 371 4.53 15.46 -13.78
C GLY A 371 5.00 16.37 -12.65
N GLY A 372 4.25 16.44 -11.54
CA GLY A 372 4.60 17.21 -10.34
C GLY A 372 4.15 18.67 -10.36
N SER A 373 3.42 19.10 -11.39
CA SER A 373 2.90 20.47 -11.52
C SER A 373 1.68 20.53 -12.44
N GLY A 374 0.83 21.55 -12.28
CA GLY A 374 -0.32 21.77 -13.17
C GLY A 374 -1.51 20.85 -12.88
N SER A 375 -1.63 20.40 -11.64
CA SER A 375 -2.78 19.64 -11.15
C SER A 375 -3.11 20.06 -9.74
N GLU A 376 -4.40 20.11 -9.40
CA GLU A 376 -4.87 20.44 -8.07
C GLU A 376 -4.32 19.45 -7.02
N PHE A 377 -4.02 18.21 -7.41
CA PHE A 377 -3.36 17.22 -6.56
C PHE A 377 -1.91 17.61 -6.22
N ALA A 378 -1.09 17.92 -7.24
CA ALA A 378 0.30 18.31 -7.02
C ALA A 378 0.40 19.64 -6.27
N ASP A 379 -0.44 20.62 -6.63
CA ASP A 379 -0.45 21.94 -6.01
C ASP A 379 -0.86 21.87 -4.53
N THR A 380 -1.88 21.06 -4.20
CA THR A 380 -2.29 20.84 -2.81
C THR A 380 -1.21 20.10 -2.02
N LEU A 381 -0.56 19.09 -2.61
CA LEU A 381 0.54 18.38 -1.95
C LEU A 381 1.72 19.31 -1.69
N GLN A 382 2.08 20.15 -2.65
CA GLN A 382 3.15 21.14 -2.49
C GLN A 382 2.80 22.15 -1.39
N TYR A 383 1.53 22.57 -1.30
CA TYR A 383 1.07 23.42 -0.21
C TYR A 383 1.22 22.74 1.16
N VAL A 384 0.84 21.47 1.27
CA VAL A 384 1.02 20.69 2.51
C VAL A 384 2.50 20.56 2.88
N ASP A 385 3.32 20.09 1.95
CA ASP A 385 4.73 19.74 2.23
C ASP A 385 5.61 20.99 2.43
N ASN A 386 5.41 22.06 1.64
CA ASN A 386 6.27 23.24 1.69
C ASN A 386 5.73 24.38 2.56
N THR A 387 4.41 24.56 2.61
CA THR A 387 3.80 25.69 3.34
C THR A 387 3.37 25.27 4.75
N MET A 388 2.61 24.18 4.89
CA MET A 388 2.14 23.76 6.21
C MET A 388 3.21 23.02 7.02
N LEU A 389 4.00 22.17 6.35
CA LEU A 389 4.99 21.30 6.99
C LEU A 389 6.45 21.69 6.67
N GLY A 390 6.66 22.84 6.04
CA GLY A 390 7.99 23.32 5.64
C GLY A 390 8.95 23.47 6.83
N SER A 391 8.46 24.02 7.94
CA SER A 391 9.21 24.20 9.19
C SER A 391 9.02 23.08 10.21
N ALA A 392 8.24 22.04 9.88
CA ALA A 392 7.96 20.93 10.78
C ALA A 392 9.17 19.98 10.93
N ASP A 393 9.41 19.48 12.13
CA ASP A 393 10.39 18.42 12.37
C ASP A 393 9.88 17.06 11.85
N ALA A 394 10.76 16.04 11.83
CA ALA A 394 10.40 14.71 11.34
C ALA A 394 9.18 14.12 12.08
N THR A 395 9.15 14.28 13.41
CA THR A 395 8.07 13.78 14.26
C THR A 395 6.73 14.42 13.91
N SER A 396 6.68 15.76 13.79
CA SER A 396 5.45 16.47 13.44
C SER A 396 4.98 16.13 12.02
N ARG A 397 5.90 15.93 11.09
CA ARG A 397 5.56 15.48 9.72
C ARG A 397 4.92 14.11 9.73
N ASP A 398 5.47 13.15 10.48
CA ASP A 398 4.92 11.79 10.57
C ASP A 398 3.51 11.74 11.18
N ILE A 399 3.17 12.72 12.01
CA ILE A 399 1.85 12.85 12.64
C ILE A 399 0.84 13.52 11.70
N LEU A 400 1.22 14.66 11.10
CA LEU A 400 0.29 15.54 10.40
C LEU A 400 0.15 15.22 8.91
N ARG A 401 1.24 14.80 8.26
CA ARG A 401 1.23 14.56 6.82
C ARG A 401 0.18 13.52 6.41
N PRO A 402 0.01 12.37 7.11
CA PRO A 402 -0.98 11.38 6.71
C PRO A 402 -2.41 11.93 6.68
N ILE A 403 -2.85 12.65 7.70
CA ILE A 403 -4.22 13.19 7.76
C ILE A 403 -4.46 14.29 6.71
N LEU A 404 -3.42 15.07 6.37
CA LEU A 404 -3.48 16.11 5.34
C LEU A 404 -3.42 15.54 3.91
N VAL A 405 -2.68 14.44 3.68
CA VAL A 405 -2.43 13.87 2.34
C VAL A 405 -3.43 12.79 1.94
N ARG A 406 -3.97 12.01 2.90
CA ARG A 406 -4.95 10.94 2.62
C ARG A 406 -6.16 11.38 1.78
N PRO A 407 -6.78 12.55 1.99
CA PRO A 407 -7.88 13.02 1.13
C PRO A 407 -7.49 13.07 -0.35
N LEU A 408 -6.26 13.53 -0.63
CA LEU A 408 -5.78 13.59 -2.01
C LEU A 408 -5.54 12.20 -2.59
N LEU A 409 -4.96 11.28 -1.82
CA LEU A 409 -4.71 9.91 -2.28
C LEU A 409 -6.01 9.19 -2.61
N GLN A 410 -7.04 9.33 -1.77
CA GLN A 410 -8.34 8.69 -2.02
C GLN A 410 -9.05 9.30 -3.23
N SER A 411 -9.02 10.62 -3.38
CA SER A 411 -9.58 11.26 -4.56
C SER A 411 -8.81 10.90 -5.83
N TYR A 412 -7.49 10.79 -5.78
CA TYR A 412 -6.65 10.37 -6.91
C TYR A 412 -6.93 8.92 -7.32
N ALA A 413 -7.15 8.01 -6.35
CA ALA A 413 -7.48 6.62 -6.63
C ALA A 413 -8.75 6.46 -7.49
N THR A 414 -9.72 7.38 -7.36
CA THR A 414 -10.95 7.34 -8.19
C THR A 414 -10.71 7.63 -9.67
N LEU A 415 -9.55 8.20 -10.03
CA LEU A 415 -9.15 8.41 -11.42
C LEU A 415 -8.68 7.10 -12.09
N LEU A 416 -8.26 6.09 -11.31
CA LEU A 416 -7.63 4.88 -11.85
C LEU A 416 -8.59 4.08 -12.72
N THR A 417 -9.76 3.71 -12.19
CA THR A 417 -10.74 2.88 -12.89
C THR A 417 -11.17 3.41 -14.26
N PRO A 418 -11.58 4.69 -14.42
CA PRO A 418 -11.94 5.21 -15.74
C PRO A 418 -10.75 5.26 -16.68
N VAL A 419 -9.55 5.61 -16.19
CA VAL A 419 -8.32 5.63 -17.01
C VAL A 419 -7.96 4.23 -17.48
N GLU A 420 -7.95 3.24 -16.61
CA GLU A 420 -7.68 1.84 -16.94
C GLU A 420 -8.67 1.27 -17.96
N THR A 421 -9.95 1.64 -17.82
CA THR A 421 -11.00 1.24 -18.76
C THR A 421 -10.74 1.85 -20.15
N ASP A 422 -10.47 3.15 -20.23
CA ASP A 422 -10.20 3.83 -21.49
C ASP A 422 -8.90 3.35 -22.15
N LEU A 423 -7.84 3.12 -21.36
CA LEU A 423 -6.60 2.54 -21.85
C LEU A 423 -6.83 1.16 -22.51
N ASN A 424 -7.64 0.29 -21.91
CA ASN A 424 -7.98 -0.99 -22.51
C ASN A 424 -8.86 -0.85 -23.76
N GLN A 425 -9.82 0.09 -23.77
CA GLN A 425 -10.66 0.34 -24.94
C GLN A 425 -9.85 0.91 -26.12
N ALA A 426 -8.96 1.88 -25.84
CA ALA A 426 -8.04 2.42 -26.83
C ALA A 426 -7.09 1.35 -27.35
N TRP A 427 -6.56 0.49 -26.48
CA TRP A 427 -5.72 -0.65 -26.87
C TRP A 427 -6.44 -1.59 -27.84
N GLN A 428 -7.68 -1.97 -27.51
CA GLN A 428 -8.52 -2.82 -28.35
C GLN A 428 -8.79 -2.21 -29.73
N ARG A 429 -9.16 -0.92 -29.74
CA ARG A 429 -9.53 -0.19 -30.94
C ARG A 429 -8.34 0.08 -31.86
N GLU A 430 -7.20 0.48 -31.31
CA GLU A 430 -6.11 1.06 -32.09
C GLU A 430 -4.96 0.08 -32.37
N VAL A 431 -4.76 -0.94 -31.51
CA VAL A 431 -3.56 -1.79 -31.60
C VAL A 431 -3.87 -3.29 -31.62
N TYR A 432 -4.71 -3.79 -30.71
CA TYR A 432 -4.83 -5.23 -30.47
C TYR A 432 -5.33 -6.01 -31.70
N GLY A 433 -6.26 -5.47 -32.47
CA GLY A 433 -6.75 -6.12 -33.70
C GLY A 433 -5.65 -6.37 -34.73
N GLN A 434 -4.76 -5.39 -34.94
CA GLN A 434 -3.59 -5.52 -35.81
C GLN A 434 -2.61 -6.53 -35.24
N TRP A 435 -2.30 -6.42 -33.94
CA TRP A 435 -1.41 -7.35 -33.25
C TRP A 435 -1.89 -8.79 -33.33
N ARG A 436 -3.18 -9.05 -33.09
CA ARG A 436 -3.76 -10.41 -33.15
C ARG A 436 -3.57 -11.06 -34.53
N THR A 437 -3.69 -10.28 -35.60
CA THR A 437 -3.49 -10.75 -36.97
C THR A 437 -2.02 -11.04 -37.26
N LEU A 438 -1.13 -10.16 -36.79
CA LEU A 438 0.32 -10.33 -36.93
C LEU A 438 0.83 -11.51 -36.11
N ALA A 439 0.36 -11.66 -34.86
CA ALA A 439 0.77 -12.69 -33.91
C ALA A 439 0.37 -14.11 -34.35
N ALA A 440 -0.67 -14.24 -35.19
CA ALA A 440 -1.11 -15.51 -35.77
C ALA A 440 -0.20 -16.03 -36.91
N LYS A 441 0.84 -15.27 -37.28
CA LYS A 441 1.83 -15.60 -38.30
C LYS A 441 3.19 -15.88 -37.66
N TYR A 442 4.08 -16.54 -38.40
CA TYR A 442 5.49 -16.65 -38.04
C TYR A 442 6.18 -15.28 -38.18
N PRO A 443 7.05 -14.82 -37.26
CA PRO A 443 7.75 -15.59 -36.22
C PRO A 443 7.04 -15.68 -34.85
N PHE A 444 5.91 -14.99 -34.65
CA PHE A 444 5.25 -14.91 -33.34
C PHE A 444 4.56 -16.22 -32.92
N SER A 445 4.03 -16.95 -33.91
CA SER A 445 3.45 -18.28 -33.73
C SER A 445 4.11 -19.32 -34.65
N ASP A 446 3.95 -20.60 -34.31
CA ASP A 446 4.42 -21.73 -35.12
C ASP A 446 3.45 -21.99 -36.30
N SER A 447 3.11 -20.93 -37.06
CA SER A 447 2.21 -20.95 -38.22
C SER A 447 2.99 -21.16 -39.52
N GLN A 448 2.35 -21.67 -40.58
CA GLN A 448 2.93 -21.73 -41.93
C GLN A 448 2.90 -20.37 -42.62
N ASN A 449 1.94 -19.52 -42.27
CA ASN A 449 1.84 -18.16 -42.82
C ASN A 449 2.91 -17.27 -42.19
N GLU A 450 3.62 -16.51 -43.02
CA GLU A 450 4.72 -15.64 -42.60
C GLU A 450 4.25 -14.18 -42.50
N ALA A 451 4.67 -13.49 -41.45
CA ALA A 451 4.50 -12.06 -41.33
C ALA A 451 5.51 -11.35 -42.26
N PRO A 452 5.05 -10.51 -43.21
CA PRO A 452 5.93 -9.66 -43.99
C PRO A 452 6.75 -8.75 -43.07
N MET A 453 8.05 -8.61 -43.35
CA MET A 453 8.91 -7.71 -42.55
C MET A 453 8.40 -6.27 -42.54
N SER A 454 7.81 -5.82 -43.65
CA SER A 454 7.16 -4.51 -43.73
C SER A 454 5.94 -4.36 -42.81
N GLU A 455 5.20 -5.43 -42.52
CA GLU A 455 4.08 -5.43 -41.57
C GLU A 455 4.60 -5.34 -40.13
N ILE A 456 5.66 -6.10 -39.82
CA ILE A 456 6.35 -6.03 -38.52
C ILE A 456 6.90 -4.62 -38.31
N ALA A 457 7.66 -4.10 -39.28
CA ALA A 457 8.25 -2.76 -39.24
C ALA A 457 7.17 -1.70 -39.04
N ARG A 458 6.05 -1.73 -39.78
CA ARG A 458 4.93 -0.79 -39.58
C ARG A 458 4.34 -0.84 -38.16
N PHE A 459 4.37 -1.98 -37.49
CA PHE A 459 3.86 -2.11 -36.13
C PHE A 459 4.82 -1.53 -35.08
N VAL A 460 6.13 -1.80 -35.23
CA VAL A 460 7.15 -1.46 -34.22
C VAL A 460 8.00 -0.23 -34.52
N LYS A 461 7.87 0.38 -35.71
CA LYS A 461 8.71 1.52 -36.14
C LYS A 461 8.73 2.62 -35.08
N PRO A 462 9.91 3.10 -34.66
CA PRO A 462 10.00 4.20 -33.69
C PRO A 462 9.28 5.46 -34.18
N ASN A 463 8.56 6.15 -33.29
CA ASN A 463 7.74 7.36 -33.48
C ASN A 463 6.56 7.23 -34.48
N GLU A 464 6.60 6.28 -35.41
CA GLU A 464 5.63 6.16 -36.49
C GLU A 464 4.76 4.90 -36.39
N GLY A 465 5.24 3.87 -35.71
CA GLY A 465 4.61 2.56 -35.64
C GLY A 465 3.36 2.56 -34.77
N THR A 466 2.46 1.60 -35.03
CA THR A 466 1.18 1.48 -34.31
C THR A 466 1.39 1.38 -32.79
N LEU A 467 2.37 0.58 -32.33
CA LEU A 467 2.64 0.41 -30.91
C LEU A 467 3.20 1.69 -30.27
N ASP A 468 4.20 2.32 -30.89
CA ASP A 468 4.87 3.48 -30.30
C ASP A 468 3.93 4.71 -30.27
N LYS A 469 3.13 4.93 -31.33
CA LYS A 469 2.07 5.94 -31.33
C LYS A 469 1.06 5.74 -30.21
N PHE A 470 0.69 4.49 -29.91
CA PHE A 470 -0.19 4.20 -28.79
C PHE A 470 0.48 4.54 -27.45
N VAL A 471 1.73 4.13 -27.26
CA VAL A 471 2.50 4.43 -26.04
C VAL A 471 2.64 5.94 -25.86
N ASP A 472 2.98 6.69 -26.90
CA ASP A 472 3.15 8.15 -26.84
C ASP A 472 1.83 8.88 -26.60
N LYS A 473 0.74 8.42 -27.20
CA LYS A 473 -0.57 9.09 -27.06
C LYS A 473 -1.25 8.79 -25.73
N TYR A 474 -1.14 7.55 -25.23
CA TYR A 474 -1.94 7.07 -24.09
C TYR A 474 -1.13 6.81 -22.82
N LEU A 475 0.13 6.43 -22.94
CA LEU A 475 0.96 6.01 -21.80
C LEU A 475 2.02 7.05 -21.43
N ASP A 476 2.21 8.09 -22.24
CA ASP A 476 3.11 9.18 -21.91
C ASP A 476 2.75 9.78 -20.53
N GLY A 477 3.78 10.11 -19.75
CA GLY A 477 3.61 10.55 -18.37
C GLY A 477 3.11 9.49 -17.37
N LEU A 478 2.50 8.38 -17.81
CA LEU A 478 2.07 7.25 -16.97
C LEU A 478 3.15 6.18 -16.85
N VAL A 479 4.03 6.06 -17.85
CA VAL A 479 5.21 5.17 -17.83
C VAL A 479 6.47 5.95 -18.17
N LEU A 480 7.62 5.49 -17.68
CA LEU A 480 8.94 5.96 -18.09
C LEU A 480 9.54 4.97 -19.09
N LYS A 481 10.03 5.48 -20.23
CA LYS A 481 10.86 4.72 -21.16
C LYS A 481 12.30 4.71 -20.65
N ARG A 482 12.82 3.57 -20.15
CA ARG A 482 14.23 3.39 -19.78
C ARG A 482 14.85 2.23 -20.54
N GLY A 483 15.80 2.51 -21.44
CA GLY A 483 16.54 1.47 -22.15
C GLY A 483 15.67 0.44 -22.88
N GLY A 484 14.55 0.89 -23.47
CA GLY A 484 13.58 0.01 -24.13
C GLY A 484 12.55 -0.65 -23.20
N GLN A 485 12.60 -0.42 -21.88
CA GLN A 485 11.58 -0.90 -20.93
C GLN A 485 10.57 0.19 -20.59
N LEU A 486 9.32 -0.22 -20.37
CA LEU A 486 8.24 0.63 -19.87
C LEU A 486 8.07 0.39 -18.36
N VAL A 487 8.35 1.43 -17.57
CA VAL A 487 8.25 1.38 -16.10
C VAL A 487 7.07 2.23 -15.64
N PRO A 488 6.03 1.65 -15.00
CA PRO A 488 4.90 2.41 -14.48
C PRO A 488 5.32 3.48 -13.49
N ARG A 489 4.65 4.63 -13.54
CA ARG A 489 4.76 5.69 -12.55
C ARG A 489 3.59 5.63 -11.58
N SER A 490 3.82 6.08 -10.36
CA SER A 490 2.81 6.16 -9.31
C SER A 490 2.96 7.43 -8.51
N TRP A 491 1.84 7.95 -8.00
CA TRP A 491 1.77 9.07 -7.08
C TRP A 491 1.23 8.56 -5.74
N GLY A 492 2.01 8.67 -4.66
CA GLY A 492 1.63 8.12 -3.35
C GLY A 492 1.30 6.63 -3.36
N ASN A 493 2.07 5.82 -4.10
CA ASN A 493 1.85 4.39 -4.37
C ASN A 493 0.52 4.07 -5.11
N GLN A 494 -0.14 5.07 -5.69
CA GLN A 494 -1.31 4.91 -6.55
C GLN A 494 -0.89 5.15 -8.00
N GLY A 495 -1.17 4.20 -8.89
CA GLY A 495 -0.83 4.28 -10.30
C GLY A 495 -1.57 3.22 -11.09
N VAL A 496 -1.61 3.39 -12.42
CA VAL A 496 -2.26 2.45 -13.32
C VAL A 496 -1.67 1.05 -13.13
N ARG A 497 -2.53 0.06 -12.91
CA ARG A 497 -2.14 -1.33 -12.69
C ARG A 497 -1.94 -2.03 -14.02
N PHE A 498 -0.79 -1.81 -14.64
CA PHE A 498 -0.45 -2.43 -15.92
C PHE A 498 -0.30 -3.95 -15.81
N ASN A 499 -0.68 -4.65 -16.88
CA ASN A 499 -0.41 -6.05 -17.08
C ASN A 499 1.11 -6.24 -17.31
N PRO A 500 1.82 -7.02 -16.46
CA PRO A 500 3.26 -7.22 -16.62
C PRO A 500 3.65 -7.81 -17.99
N ALA A 501 2.80 -8.67 -18.55
CA ALA A 501 3.03 -9.26 -19.88
C ALA A 501 2.98 -8.20 -20.98
N PHE A 502 2.11 -7.18 -20.85
CA PHE A 502 2.08 -6.05 -21.76
C PHE A 502 3.37 -5.24 -21.69
N LEU A 503 3.81 -4.83 -20.49
CA LEU A 503 5.03 -4.02 -20.33
C LEU A 503 6.26 -4.73 -20.90
N ALA A 504 6.43 -6.02 -20.59
CA ALA A 504 7.53 -6.83 -21.09
C ALA A 504 7.46 -7.05 -22.61
N GLY A 505 6.28 -7.33 -23.15
CA GLY A 505 6.06 -7.53 -24.58
C GLY A 505 6.28 -6.25 -25.38
N ALA A 506 5.69 -5.14 -24.95
CA ALA A 506 5.81 -3.84 -25.60
C ALA A 506 7.27 -3.36 -25.59
N GLY A 507 7.98 -3.48 -24.47
CA GLY A 507 9.39 -3.10 -24.41
C GLY A 507 10.28 -3.87 -25.40
N ARG A 508 10.10 -5.19 -25.49
CA ARG A 508 10.83 -6.03 -26.46
C ARG A 508 10.53 -5.66 -27.92
N LEU A 509 9.28 -5.33 -28.22
CA LEU A 509 8.87 -4.91 -29.56
C LEU A 509 9.41 -3.52 -29.89
N SER A 510 9.41 -2.58 -28.95
CA SER A 510 10.04 -1.27 -29.13
C SER A 510 11.54 -1.37 -29.37
N SER A 511 12.26 -2.25 -28.65
CA SER A 511 13.69 -2.49 -28.92
C SER A 511 13.94 -3.08 -30.30
N LEU A 512 13.07 -3.99 -30.75
CA LEU A 512 13.14 -4.54 -32.10
C LEU A 512 13.00 -3.44 -33.15
N GLY A 513 12.01 -2.56 -33.00
CA GLY A 513 11.79 -1.45 -33.93
C GLY A 513 12.98 -0.50 -34.04
N GLY A 514 13.64 -0.21 -32.90
CA GLY A 514 14.89 0.55 -32.88
C GLY A 514 15.99 -0.08 -33.72
N ASN A 515 16.21 -1.39 -33.55
CA ASN A 515 17.25 -2.13 -34.30
C ASN A 515 16.92 -2.21 -35.80
N LEU A 516 15.67 -2.55 -36.16
CA LEU A 516 15.20 -2.58 -37.55
C LEU A 516 15.44 -1.24 -38.27
N MET A 517 15.21 -0.11 -37.60
CA MET A 517 15.41 1.21 -38.18
C MET A 517 16.88 1.59 -38.37
N GLN A 518 17.76 1.25 -37.42
CA GLN A 518 19.19 1.58 -37.51
C GLN A 518 19.93 0.73 -38.53
N GLU A 519 19.60 -0.56 -38.59
CA GLU A 519 20.38 -1.56 -39.31
C GLU A 519 19.76 -1.96 -40.67
N GLY A 520 18.47 -1.66 -40.87
CA GLY A 520 17.72 -1.95 -42.09
C GLY A 520 17.29 -3.42 -42.21
N ASP A 521 16.43 -3.69 -43.20
CA ASP A 521 15.80 -5.01 -43.38
C ASP A 521 16.74 -6.08 -43.98
N ASN A 522 17.91 -5.67 -44.49
CA ASN A 522 18.91 -6.57 -45.10
C ASN A 522 20.07 -6.83 -44.14
N SER A 523 20.26 -8.11 -43.82
CA SER A 523 21.31 -8.59 -42.93
C SER A 523 22.40 -9.28 -43.71
N ARG A 524 23.66 -9.03 -43.37
CA ARG A 524 24.83 -9.77 -43.84
C ARG A 524 25.49 -10.46 -42.67
N PHE A 525 25.80 -11.73 -42.86
CA PHE A 525 26.44 -12.57 -41.86
C PHE A 525 27.35 -13.56 -42.55
N GLU A 526 28.21 -14.20 -41.78
CA GLU A 526 29.09 -15.24 -42.27
C GLU A 526 28.85 -16.54 -41.51
N LEU A 527 28.95 -17.64 -42.25
CA LEU A 527 28.89 -18.99 -41.71
C LEU A 527 30.19 -19.72 -42.03
N GLN A 528 30.68 -20.45 -41.05
CA GLN A 528 31.84 -21.34 -41.20
C GLN A 528 31.41 -22.77 -40.84
N PRO A 529 31.59 -23.75 -41.74
CA PRO A 529 31.22 -25.13 -41.47
C PRO A 529 32.20 -25.76 -40.47
N VAL A 530 31.68 -26.54 -39.52
CA VAL A 530 32.48 -27.34 -38.59
C VAL A 530 32.43 -28.80 -39.05
N PRO A 531 33.57 -29.52 -39.12
CA PRO A 531 33.60 -30.94 -39.48
C PRO A 531 32.76 -31.79 -38.53
N THR A 532 31.89 -32.64 -39.08
CA THR A 532 31.06 -33.59 -38.33
C THR A 532 31.50 -35.01 -38.64
N PRO A 533 31.94 -35.80 -37.64
CA PRO A 533 32.26 -37.22 -37.83
C PRO A 533 31.10 -38.00 -38.47
N GLY A 534 31.41 -38.89 -39.41
CA GLY A 534 30.41 -39.68 -40.14
C GLY A 534 29.89 -39.03 -41.44
N LEU A 535 30.10 -37.73 -41.63
CA LEU A 535 29.65 -36.99 -42.83
C LEU A 535 30.80 -36.73 -43.81
N SER A 536 30.55 -36.99 -45.09
CA SER A 536 31.45 -36.68 -46.21
C SER A 536 31.15 -35.32 -46.85
N GLU A 537 29.89 -34.86 -46.78
CA GLU A 537 29.46 -33.58 -47.34
C GLU A 537 28.37 -32.91 -46.49
N ILE A 538 28.49 -31.59 -46.29
CA ILE A 538 27.45 -30.72 -45.72
C ILE A 538 27.13 -29.64 -46.74
N THR A 539 25.87 -29.54 -47.13
CA THR A 539 25.37 -28.50 -48.05
C THR A 539 24.30 -27.68 -47.35
N LEU A 540 24.56 -26.38 -47.21
CA LEU A 540 23.61 -25.38 -46.73
C LEU A 540 23.22 -24.48 -47.90
N GLU A 541 21.93 -24.26 -48.06
CA GLU A 541 21.36 -23.32 -49.01
C GLU A 541 20.49 -22.30 -48.26
N ILE A 542 20.67 -21.00 -48.54
CA ILE A 542 19.87 -19.89 -47.99
C ILE A 542 19.53 -18.92 -49.12
N ASP A 543 18.25 -18.82 -49.46
CA ASP A 543 17.73 -17.96 -50.53
C ASP A 543 18.54 -18.08 -51.85
N GLY A 544 18.88 -19.32 -52.22
CA GLY A 544 19.70 -19.66 -53.40
C GLY A 544 21.22 -19.52 -53.23
N GLN A 545 21.72 -18.94 -52.12
CA GLN A 545 23.14 -18.92 -51.80
C GLN A 545 23.55 -20.26 -51.20
N THR A 546 24.58 -20.91 -51.74
CA THR A 546 24.98 -22.27 -51.33
C THR A 546 26.38 -22.28 -50.70
N LEU A 547 26.53 -22.92 -49.54
CA LEU A 547 27.78 -23.35 -48.93
C LEU A 547 27.86 -24.88 -49.02
N ARG A 548 28.86 -25.39 -49.73
CA ARG A 548 29.11 -26.83 -49.87
C ARG A 548 30.47 -27.18 -49.26
N TYR A 549 30.46 -28.01 -48.23
CA TYR A 549 31.65 -28.39 -47.47
C TYR A 549 31.91 -29.90 -47.58
N ARG A 550 33.15 -30.28 -47.93
CA ARG A 550 33.59 -31.67 -48.12
C ARG A 550 34.86 -31.98 -47.32
N ASN A 551 34.84 -31.71 -46.01
CA ASN A 551 35.96 -31.96 -45.09
C ASN A 551 37.30 -31.30 -45.52
N GLY A 552 37.22 -30.17 -46.24
CA GLY A 552 38.36 -29.36 -46.67
C GLY A 552 38.65 -28.17 -45.73
N PRO A 553 39.29 -27.11 -46.24
CA PRO A 553 39.43 -25.84 -45.51
C PRO A 553 38.06 -25.32 -45.04
N GLN A 554 38.02 -24.66 -43.87
CA GLN A 554 36.79 -24.14 -43.24
C GLN A 554 36.70 -22.61 -43.45
N PRO A 555 36.38 -22.11 -44.66
CA PRO A 555 36.28 -20.67 -44.89
C PRO A 555 35.05 -20.09 -44.18
N TRP A 556 35.16 -18.84 -43.76
CA TRP A 556 33.99 -18.02 -43.52
C TRP A 556 33.39 -17.63 -44.86
N GLN A 557 32.14 -17.99 -45.08
CA GLN A 557 31.40 -17.62 -46.29
C GLN A 557 30.32 -16.61 -45.93
N SER A 558 30.28 -15.50 -46.66
CA SER A 558 29.28 -14.44 -46.47
C SER A 558 27.95 -14.78 -47.13
N PHE A 559 26.88 -14.41 -46.44
CA PHE A 559 25.50 -14.56 -46.85
C PHE A 559 24.75 -13.24 -46.64
N SER A 560 23.74 -12.98 -47.47
CA SER A 560 22.75 -11.92 -47.27
C SER A 560 21.36 -12.49 -47.06
N TRP A 561 20.61 -11.96 -46.09
CA TRP A 561 19.20 -12.29 -45.86
C TRP A 561 18.37 -11.01 -45.69
N PRO A 562 17.23 -10.85 -46.39
CA PRO A 562 16.76 -11.69 -47.49
C PRO A 562 17.74 -11.73 -48.67
N GLY A 563 17.89 -12.90 -49.31
CA GLY A 563 18.75 -13.06 -50.48
C GLY A 563 18.12 -12.51 -51.78
N ASN A 564 18.97 -12.23 -52.78
CA ASN A 564 18.53 -11.80 -54.12
C ASN A 564 18.23 -12.98 -55.06
N GLY A 565 18.43 -14.23 -54.60
CA GLY A 565 18.16 -15.43 -55.38
C GLY A 565 16.66 -15.66 -55.56
N GLY A 566 16.24 -16.10 -56.74
CA GLY A 566 14.82 -16.38 -57.04
C GLY A 566 14.22 -17.53 -56.22
N ALA A 567 15.04 -18.36 -55.58
CA ALA A 567 14.62 -19.41 -54.66
C ALA A 567 14.57 -18.87 -53.23
N GLN A 568 13.44 -19.02 -52.54
CA GLN A 568 13.23 -18.57 -51.15
C GLN A 568 13.23 -19.76 -50.19
N GLY A 569 13.98 -19.67 -49.11
CA GLY A 569 14.01 -20.70 -48.08
C GLY A 569 15.41 -21.02 -47.58
N ALA A 570 15.49 -21.96 -46.65
CA ALA A 570 16.76 -22.47 -46.18
C ALA A 570 16.74 -23.99 -46.01
N ARG A 571 17.80 -24.67 -46.45
CA ARG A 571 17.90 -26.13 -46.46
C ARG A 571 19.29 -26.58 -46.04
N ILE A 572 19.34 -27.60 -45.18
CA ILE A 572 20.56 -28.33 -44.84
C ILE A 572 20.42 -29.77 -45.32
N GLN A 573 21.36 -30.19 -46.16
CA GLN A 573 21.48 -31.56 -46.65
C GLN A 573 22.88 -32.08 -46.33
N VAL A 574 22.96 -33.36 -45.98
CA VAL A 574 24.21 -34.03 -45.67
C VAL A 574 24.36 -35.30 -46.50
N VAL A 575 25.61 -35.72 -46.68
CA VAL A 575 25.98 -37.01 -47.28
C VAL A 575 26.94 -37.70 -46.33
N ALA A 576 26.69 -38.96 -46.02
CA ALA A 576 27.55 -39.79 -45.17
C ALA A 576 28.71 -40.40 -45.99
N PHE A 577 29.70 -41.00 -45.32
CA PHE A 577 30.83 -41.66 -46.03
C PHE A 577 30.41 -42.89 -46.84
N ASN A 578 29.31 -43.54 -46.47
CA ASN A 578 28.71 -44.64 -47.24
C ASN A 578 27.90 -44.14 -48.47
N GLY A 579 27.87 -42.83 -48.72
CA GLY A 579 27.14 -42.21 -49.82
C GLY A 579 25.65 -41.95 -49.56
N ALA A 580 25.11 -42.34 -48.40
CA ALA A 580 23.72 -42.07 -48.05
C ALA A 580 23.50 -40.56 -47.87
N SER A 581 22.46 -40.00 -48.52
CA SER A 581 22.10 -38.59 -48.38
C SER A 581 20.84 -38.41 -47.55
N SER A 582 20.83 -37.42 -46.66
CA SER A 582 19.66 -37.08 -45.85
C SER A 582 19.49 -35.57 -45.73
N VAL A 583 18.23 -35.13 -45.61
CA VAL A 583 17.87 -33.73 -45.39
C VAL A 583 17.68 -33.51 -43.89
N VAL A 584 18.54 -32.69 -43.31
CA VAL A 584 18.51 -32.35 -41.88
C VAL A 584 17.36 -31.39 -41.60
N ALA A 585 17.26 -30.35 -42.42
CA ALA A 585 16.20 -29.35 -42.34
C ALA A 585 15.87 -28.80 -43.73
N ASN A 586 14.59 -28.52 -43.98
CA ASN A 586 14.12 -27.87 -45.20
C ASN A 586 12.97 -26.92 -44.84
N GLN A 587 13.23 -25.62 -44.92
CA GLN A 587 12.31 -24.56 -44.54
C GLN A 587 12.04 -23.68 -45.76
N PRO A 588 10.94 -23.90 -46.50
CA PRO A 588 10.58 -23.05 -47.63
C PRO A 588 10.07 -21.68 -47.14
N GLY A 589 10.06 -20.69 -48.05
CA GLY A 589 9.47 -19.38 -47.78
C GLY A 589 10.49 -18.29 -47.41
N ARG A 590 10.03 -17.04 -47.32
CA ARG A 590 10.90 -15.86 -47.11
C ARG A 590 11.56 -15.88 -45.73
N MET A 591 10.87 -16.46 -44.76
CA MET A 591 11.37 -16.64 -43.39
C MET A 591 12.01 -18.02 -43.18
N GLY A 592 12.33 -18.75 -44.26
CA GLY A 592 12.91 -20.09 -44.18
C GLY A 592 14.22 -20.12 -43.38
N PHE A 593 15.08 -19.12 -43.56
CA PHE A 593 16.31 -18.98 -42.77
C PHE A 593 16.04 -18.74 -41.28
N MET A 594 15.08 -17.87 -40.95
CA MET A 594 14.64 -17.65 -39.57
C MET A 594 14.12 -18.93 -38.92
N ARG A 595 13.34 -19.72 -39.66
CA ARG A 595 12.87 -21.04 -39.20
C ARG A 595 14.01 -22.00 -38.97
N LEU A 596 14.98 -22.03 -39.89
CA LEU A 596 16.16 -22.88 -39.79
C LEU A 596 16.98 -22.53 -38.53
N ILE A 597 17.26 -21.25 -38.29
CA ILE A 597 17.93 -20.78 -37.07
C ILE A 597 17.13 -21.16 -35.83
N SER A 598 15.81 -21.00 -35.84
CA SER A 598 14.97 -21.32 -34.67
C SER A 598 14.94 -22.82 -34.30
N GLN A 599 15.41 -23.68 -35.20
CA GLN A 599 15.60 -25.12 -34.97
C GLN A 599 17.01 -25.46 -34.47
N ALA A 600 17.96 -24.52 -34.59
CA ALA A 600 19.31 -24.71 -34.11
C ALA A 600 19.37 -24.60 -32.58
N ARG A 601 20.22 -25.41 -31.95
CA ARG A 601 20.75 -25.08 -30.63
C ARG A 601 21.89 -24.09 -30.80
N VAL A 602 21.82 -22.97 -30.10
CA VAL A 602 22.88 -21.97 -30.11
C VAL A 602 23.74 -22.14 -28.86
N SER A 603 25.04 -22.25 -29.04
CA SER A 603 26.06 -22.32 -27.98
C SER A 603 27.13 -21.25 -28.19
N ASP A 604 27.82 -20.86 -27.13
CA ASP A 604 28.85 -19.80 -27.14
C ASP A 604 28.37 -18.49 -27.78
N ALA A 605 27.09 -18.15 -27.55
CA ALA A 605 26.46 -16.97 -28.13
C ALA A 605 26.92 -15.69 -27.43
N ASP A 606 27.45 -14.75 -28.21
CA ASP A 606 27.57 -13.35 -27.82
C ASP A 606 26.58 -12.49 -28.66
N ALA A 607 26.71 -11.16 -28.60
CA ALA A 607 25.79 -10.27 -29.30
C ALA A 607 25.78 -10.46 -30.83
N ASN A 608 26.90 -10.92 -31.41
CA ASN A 608 27.13 -10.93 -32.86
C ASN A 608 27.65 -12.27 -33.39
N ALA A 609 27.97 -13.25 -32.56
CA ALA A 609 28.53 -14.53 -32.96
C ALA A 609 27.99 -15.68 -32.09
N GLY A 610 28.16 -16.90 -32.57
CA GLY A 610 27.80 -18.11 -31.83
C GLY A 610 27.96 -19.34 -32.70
N GLN A 611 27.79 -20.52 -32.09
CA GLN A 611 27.79 -21.79 -32.82
C GLN A 611 26.36 -22.33 -32.91
N LEU A 612 25.93 -22.64 -34.13
CA LEU A 612 24.63 -23.23 -34.47
C LEU A 612 24.77 -24.74 -34.62
N GLU A 613 23.92 -25.50 -33.94
CA GLU A 613 23.88 -26.96 -34.00
C GLU A 613 22.49 -27.46 -34.42
N TRP A 614 22.42 -28.25 -35.50
CA TRP A 614 21.21 -28.95 -35.94
C TRP A 614 21.39 -30.46 -35.82
N ARG A 615 20.51 -31.11 -35.05
CA ARG A 615 20.56 -32.57 -34.87
C ARG A 615 20.02 -33.30 -36.08
N LEU A 616 20.72 -34.36 -36.47
CA LEU A 616 20.24 -35.26 -37.50
C LEU A 616 19.08 -36.12 -36.95
N LYS A 617 18.22 -36.59 -37.85
CA LYS A 617 17.14 -37.51 -37.50
C LYS A 617 17.71 -38.88 -37.11
N SER A 618 17.02 -39.59 -36.21
CA SER A 618 17.42 -40.92 -35.74
C SER A 618 17.65 -41.87 -36.93
N GLY A 619 18.84 -42.48 -37.01
CA GLY A 619 19.24 -43.40 -38.08
C GLY A 619 20.13 -42.81 -39.18
N ALA A 620 20.51 -41.53 -39.10
CA ALA A 620 21.54 -40.94 -39.97
C ALA A 620 22.96 -41.09 -39.34
N ASP A 621 23.99 -41.18 -40.18
CA ASP A 621 25.39 -41.19 -39.72
C ASP A 621 25.80 -39.79 -39.23
N GLY A 622 26.21 -39.69 -37.96
CA GLY A 622 26.64 -38.44 -37.31
C GLY A 622 25.58 -37.81 -36.39
N ASP A 623 26.03 -37.12 -35.34
CA ASP A 623 25.14 -36.62 -34.28
C ASP A 623 24.45 -35.29 -34.63
N ALA A 624 25.23 -34.32 -35.14
CA ALA A 624 24.73 -32.98 -35.43
C ALA A 624 25.60 -32.25 -36.48
N VAL A 625 24.95 -31.42 -37.30
CA VAL A 625 25.62 -30.43 -38.16
C VAL A 625 25.90 -29.19 -37.33
N LYS A 626 27.15 -28.71 -37.35
CA LYS A 626 27.59 -27.53 -36.62
C LYS A 626 28.13 -26.46 -37.56
N MET A 627 27.81 -25.20 -37.29
CA MET A 627 28.35 -24.05 -38.00
C MET A 627 28.64 -22.91 -37.04
N ASN A 628 29.80 -22.27 -37.18
CA ASN A 628 30.05 -21.00 -36.51
C ASN A 628 29.36 -19.88 -37.29
N PHE A 629 28.74 -18.96 -36.58
CA PHE A 629 28.02 -17.82 -37.12
C PHE A 629 28.65 -16.53 -36.60
N ARG A 630 28.75 -15.53 -37.47
CA ARG A 630 29.03 -14.15 -37.05
C ARG A 630 28.27 -13.14 -37.91
N MET A 631 27.75 -12.10 -37.27
CA MET A 631 27.13 -10.96 -37.91
C MET A 631 28.19 -10.04 -38.51
N VAL A 632 27.88 -9.53 -39.71
CA VAL A 632 28.69 -8.51 -40.38
C VAL A 632 27.98 -7.16 -40.34
N SER A 633 26.69 -7.14 -40.69
CA SER A 633 25.87 -5.92 -40.66
C SER A 633 24.37 -6.26 -40.71
N GLY A 634 23.51 -5.32 -40.34
CA GLY A 634 22.06 -5.53 -40.39
C GLY A 634 21.52 -6.23 -39.13
N VAL A 635 20.21 -6.45 -39.11
CA VAL A 635 19.48 -6.99 -37.96
C VAL A 635 19.88 -8.43 -37.67
N ASN A 636 20.43 -8.69 -36.49
CA ASN A 636 20.87 -10.04 -36.13
C ASN A 636 19.70 -11.06 -36.18
N PRO A 637 19.72 -12.04 -37.11
CA PRO A 637 18.67 -13.06 -37.23
C PRO A 637 18.52 -13.94 -35.97
N LEU A 638 19.58 -14.06 -35.16
CA LEU A 638 19.51 -14.73 -33.87
C LEU A 638 18.65 -13.94 -32.87
N GLN A 639 18.69 -12.60 -32.88
CA GLN A 639 17.84 -11.78 -32.00
C GLN A 639 16.36 -11.84 -32.43
N LEU A 640 16.10 -11.90 -33.73
CA LEU A 640 14.76 -12.08 -34.28
C LEU A 640 14.11 -13.40 -33.86
N SER A 641 14.90 -14.43 -33.52
CA SER A 641 14.38 -15.69 -32.98
C SER A 641 13.73 -15.52 -31.60
N GLY A 642 14.11 -14.46 -30.85
CA GLY A 642 13.51 -14.07 -29.57
C GLY A 642 12.09 -13.53 -29.67
N LEU A 643 11.56 -13.33 -30.89
CA LEU A 643 10.16 -12.97 -31.14
C LEU A 643 9.20 -14.16 -31.03
N ARG A 644 9.74 -15.39 -30.97
CA ARG A 644 8.93 -16.59 -30.89
C ARG A 644 8.14 -16.62 -29.59
N ARG A 645 6.82 -16.80 -29.70
CA ARG A 645 5.85 -16.78 -28.59
C ARG A 645 5.81 -15.44 -27.84
N LEU A 646 6.35 -14.37 -28.40
CA LEU A 646 6.10 -13.03 -27.88
C LEU A 646 4.62 -12.73 -28.10
N GLY A 647 3.90 -12.45 -27.02
CA GLY A 647 2.50 -12.09 -27.04
C GLY A 647 2.27 -10.76 -26.34
N LEU A 648 1.39 -9.93 -26.91
CA LEU A 648 0.75 -8.83 -26.19
C LEU A 648 -0.63 -9.29 -25.73
N PRO A 649 -1.02 -9.00 -24.48
CA PRO A 649 -2.29 -9.42 -23.94
C PRO A 649 -3.46 -8.62 -24.54
N GLU A 650 -4.66 -9.17 -24.40
CA GLU A 650 -5.91 -8.50 -24.77
C GLU A 650 -6.19 -7.25 -23.92
N ARG A 651 -5.76 -7.25 -22.66
CA ARG A 651 -5.87 -6.09 -21.77
C ARG A 651 -4.50 -5.68 -21.25
N ILE A 652 -4.26 -4.37 -21.23
CA ILE A 652 -2.98 -3.78 -20.82
C ILE A 652 -2.99 -3.34 -19.35
N THR A 653 -4.16 -3.32 -18.71
CA THR A 653 -4.30 -3.15 -17.26
C THR A 653 -5.01 -4.36 -16.65
N GLN A 654 -4.92 -4.50 -15.32
CA GLN A 654 -5.59 -5.56 -14.56
C GLN A 654 -7.13 -5.47 -14.62
#